data_AF-A0A8H6W1Q9-F1
#
_entry.id   AF-A0A8H6W1Q9-F1
#
_cell.length_a   1.000
_cell.length_b   1.000
_cell.length_c   1.000
_cell.angle_alpha   90.00
_cell.angle_beta   90.00
_cell.angle_gamma   90.00
#
_symmetry.space_group_name_H-M   'P 1'
#
loop_
_entity.id
_entity.type
_entity.pdbx_description
1 polymer ?
#
loop_
_entity_poly.entity_id
_entity_poly.type
_entity_poly.pdbx_seq_one_letter_code
_entity_poly.pdbx_strand_id
1 'polypeptide(L)'
;MPRRTKSQNLPVDPNALSKEGVATLQRYLDHGQSLPAVSTSTSYREIWRHTRRFQAHRRSTISNLAVRIRAFSRLSKKETFCPKLHRLTVDDPERTSFLKHAYEIFKSLREGCLRVQQVCEEFEKECEGDMAVLNVEVERVKGAPGNAKERRELLLELTRALPVARQMKDAFKQYSTELAMMQQELKLFEDGTKSDFRQILTSAVQGTRFTSYIPDIEMPVSSNTYAATPLPTPTPSPIVIRASGPPADPILDCPESTVVDYALRWYRLPGAPDFLICSACHAKHIAQSPLARAFESVHRPDGAPSKCRFWVPRVVDILWPHAVQRNDLNALLAFAQARPQVMDCVGTGGAPGSAGVHWFAPNDNDLDDFVACRACMEDHLVGTTFESRFGAPALMQRADEVWACDMSFPYITRAAKEFGIARGGDWTSFKAAVVHRMRLAACTGGAVDPRTRTWFTTRRRIDDMVFCETCFLDTVALTEFENEFVPLPPAQEEGLQWMCDLAMPTMQVPFSAALTEHNFAIFWDAANRIIHAPFCGPEGITGGRWFTLNGGCDGFAVCERCFAGWIVPLRAAPHFCAIPSPGNTRLCSFHPTAPRFQLFFTKLAQSFVVGLITPFAEAVRTLAHIVPCRGATQLVNASWYGFPDAPICPDCYATFAANTPLGKSGQLPLTGQPDPRPTLCTLYSQRMRSLWLNSASDPQQFINAARTREAVFKRVQPLIDALERQRVVKRQQALHQGALALRYKGMAGLRELSGTTDGHLYRAPSGYQTTWEGAKAERLMANMSAGLADSTRGEEIVRISQLKTEWAMVE
;
A
#
# COMPACT_ATOMS: atom_id res chain seq x y z
N MET A 1 -0.80 -8.12 23.57
CA MET A 1 -0.73 -7.77 22.09
C MET A 1 -1.76 -8.59 21.27
N PRO A 2 -2.92 -7.91 21.03
CA PRO A 2 -4.17 -8.11 20.29
C PRO A 2 -3.94 -8.62 18.88
N ARG A 3 -4.44 -9.96 18.47
CA ARG A 3 -5.20 -10.55 17.36
C ARG A 3 -5.54 -9.53 16.28
N ARG A 4 -4.74 -9.46 15.12
CA ARG A 4 -5.12 -9.08 13.75
C ARG A 4 -6.38 -9.82 13.29
N THR A 5 -7.67 -9.42 13.77
CA THR A 5 -8.87 -9.32 12.92
C THR A 5 -8.78 -8.08 12.01
N LYS A 6 -8.60 -8.15 10.66
CA LYS A 6 -8.77 -6.97 9.79
C LYS A 6 -7.81 -5.85 10.19
N SER A 7 -6.54 -5.74 9.67
CA SER A 7 -5.76 -4.49 9.83
C SER A 7 -6.10 -3.78 11.14
N GLN A 8 -5.93 -4.37 12.43
CA GLN A 8 -5.87 -3.62 13.70
C GLN A 8 -5.42 -2.17 13.48
N ASN A 9 -6.31 -1.26 13.06
CA ASN A 9 -6.22 0.21 13.19
C ASN A 9 -5.98 0.62 14.65
N LEU A 10 -4.67 0.90 15.20
CA LEU A 10 -4.38 1.88 16.27
C LEU A 10 -5.63 2.65 16.68
N PRO A 11 -6.04 2.81 18.13
CA PRO A 11 -7.18 3.61 18.63
C PRO A 11 -7.36 4.91 17.83
N VAL A 12 -6.47 5.06 16.72
CA VAL A 12 -6.74 6.27 15.92
C VAL A 12 -6.85 5.90 14.44
N ASP A 13 -8.09 5.62 13.97
CA ASP A 13 -8.33 5.50 12.51
C ASP A 13 -7.50 6.55 11.73
N PRO A 14 -6.36 6.21 11.06
CA PRO A 14 -5.59 7.16 10.23
C PRO A 14 -6.51 7.95 9.29
N ASN A 15 -7.76 7.45 9.19
CA ASN A 15 -8.82 8.15 8.43
C ASN A 15 -9.73 8.97 9.35
N ALA A 16 -9.43 8.99 10.68
CA ALA A 16 -10.28 9.65 11.69
C ALA A 16 -10.39 11.15 11.37
N LEU A 17 -9.44 11.63 10.49
CA LEU A 17 -9.77 12.95 9.90
C LEU A 17 -10.46 12.77 8.55
N SER A 18 -11.63 12.04 8.53
CA SER A 18 -12.34 11.55 7.33
C SER A 18 -12.01 12.39 6.10
N LYS A 19 -11.09 11.98 5.15
CA LYS A 19 -10.99 12.49 3.76
C LYS A 19 -12.28 13.21 3.34
N GLU A 20 -13.41 12.75 3.99
CA GLU A 20 -14.73 13.36 3.69
C GLU A 20 -14.95 14.63 4.52
N GLY A 21 -14.39 14.67 5.73
CA GLY A 21 -14.53 15.85 6.62
C GLY A 21 -13.58 16.98 6.15
N VAL A 22 -12.38 16.60 5.68
CA VAL A 22 -11.39 17.55 5.14
C VAL A 22 -11.83 18.04 3.77
N ALA A 23 -12.45 17.15 2.99
CA ALA A 23 -12.96 17.52 1.65
C ALA A 23 -14.19 18.43 1.79
N THR A 24 -15.01 18.13 2.81
CA THR A 24 -16.21 18.97 3.06
C THR A 24 -15.78 20.35 3.58
N LEU A 25 -14.84 20.39 4.43
CA LEU A 25 -14.28 21.67 4.94
C LEU A 25 -13.58 22.45 3.82
N GLN A 26 -12.96 21.73 2.91
CA GLN A 26 -12.30 22.37 1.76
C GLN A 26 -13.34 22.93 0.76
N ARG A 27 -14.41 22.23 0.62
CA ARG A 27 -15.48 22.72 -0.27
C ARG A 27 -16.10 24.00 0.30
N TYR A 28 -16.07 24.06 1.57
CA TYR A 28 -16.69 25.24 2.18
C TYR A 28 -15.71 26.43 2.20
N LEU A 29 -14.48 26.09 2.29
CA LEU A 29 -13.43 27.12 2.20
C LEU A 29 -13.31 27.66 0.77
N ASP A 30 -13.52 26.74 -0.19
CA ASP A 30 -13.48 27.15 -1.61
C ASP A 30 -14.70 28.03 -1.93
N HIS A 31 -15.82 27.64 -1.24
CA HIS A 31 -17.03 28.46 -1.44
C HIS A 31 -16.87 29.83 -0.76
N GLY A 32 -16.33 29.93 0.45
CA GLY A 32 -16.02 31.20 1.13
C GLY A 32 -15.05 32.07 0.32
N GLN A 33 -14.16 31.53 -0.49
CA GLN A 33 -13.14 32.26 -1.28
C GLN A 33 -13.75 32.76 -2.60
N SER A 34 -14.81 32.07 -2.94
CA SER A 34 -15.48 32.48 -4.20
C SER A 34 -16.42 33.65 -3.94
N LEU A 35 -16.43 34.07 -2.54
CA LEU A 35 -17.27 35.26 -2.28
C LEU A 35 -16.52 36.52 -2.71
N PRO A 36 -17.14 37.47 -3.51
CA PRO A 36 -16.47 38.63 -4.10
C PRO A 36 -15.71 39.44 -3.03
N ALA A 37 -14.32 39.49 -3.06
CA ALA A 37 -13.34 40.21 -2.21
C ALA A 37 -13.64 41.70 -2.18
N VAL A 38 -14.56 42.25 -3.21
CA VAL A 38 -14.76 43.70 -3.38
C VAL A 38 -16.22 44.06 -3.10
N SER A 39 -16.87 43.18 -2.20
CA SER A 39 -18.29 43.54 -1.97
C SER A 39 -18.37 44.62 -0.89
N THR A 40 -19.11 45.81 -1.06
CA THR A 40 -19.34 46.94 -0.14
C THR A 40 -19.96 46.46 1.18
N SER A 41 -20.16 45.07 1.34
CA SER A 41 -20.81 44.62 2.59
C SER A 41 -19.77 44.04 3.56
N THR A 42 -19.30 44.83 4.62
CA THR A 42 -18.36 44.55 5.73
C THR A 42 -18.50 43.10 6.21
N SER A 43 -19.56 42.32 5.83
CA SER A 43 -19.83 40.97 6.36
C SER A 43 -19.26 39.89 5.43
N TYR A 44 -19.06 40.10 4.12
CA TYR A 44 -18.44 39.16 3.15
C TYR A 44 -16.91 39.25 3.19
N ARG A 45 -16.53 40.46 3.47
CA ARG A 45 -15.07 40.68 3.60
C ARG A 45 -14.52 39.97 4.84
N GLU A 46 -15.36 39.90 5.86
CA GLU A 46 -14.88 39.26 7.11
C GLU A 46 -14.91 37.72 7.01
N ILE A 47 -15.90 37.17 6.25
CA ILE A 47 -15.98 35.71 6.00
C ILE A 47 -14.87 35.29 5.03
N TRP A 48 -14.59 36.14 4.11
CA TRP A 48 -13.48 35.90 3.16
C TRP A 48 -12.14 35.96 3.91
N ARG A 49 -11.92 36.95 4.78
CA ARG A 49 -10.66 37.08 5.56
C ARG A 49 -10.50 35.89 6.51
N HIS A 50 -11.61 35.43 7.11
CA HIS A 50 -11.54 34.29 8.05
C HIS A 50 -11.22 32.99 7.30
N THR A 51 -11.68 32.84 6.04
CA THR A 51 -11.41 31.63 5.24
C THR A 51 -9.95 31.62 4.76
N ARG A 52 -9.38 32.76 4.51
CA ARG A 52 -7.98 32.86 4.06
C ARG A 52 -7.02 32.62 5.24
N ARG A 53 -7.38 33.16 6.41
CA ARG A 53 -6.57 32.94 7.62
C ARG A 53 -6.58 31.46 8.03
N PHE A 54 -7.68 30.89 7.83
CA PHE A 54 -7.75 29.44 8.18
C PHE A 54 -6.97 28.61 7.16
N GLN A 55 -6.96 28.94 5.92
CA GLN A 55 -6.18 28.19 4.89
C GLN A 55 -4.68 28.34 5.14
N ALA A 56 -4.31 29.51 5.64
CA ALA A 56 -2.89 29.73 5.97
C ALA A 56 -2.49 28.92 7.21
N HIS A 57 -3.42 28.79 8.21
CA HIS A 57 -3.17 27.98 9.41
C HIS A 57 -3.29 26.48 9.11
N ARG A 58 -4.11 26.08 8.05
CA ARG A 58 -4.24 24.69 7.57
C ARG A 58 -2.92 24.20 6.95
N ARG A 59 -2.23 25.01 6.18
CA ARG A 59 -1.02 24.56 5.44
C ARG A 59 0.13 24.28 6.41
N SER A 60 0.03 24.82 7.65
CA SER A 60 1.23 24.65 8.51
C SER A 60 0.89 23.75 9.71
N THR A 61 -0.46 23.68 10.26
CA THR A 61 -0.76 23.01 11.56
C THR A 61 -1.51 21.69 11.30
N ILE A 62 -2.38 21.59 10.26
CA ILE A 62 -3.15 20.36 9.96
C ILE A 62 -2.29 19.41 9.11
N SER A 63 -1.45 20.07 8.23
CA SER A 63 -0.51 19.24 7.44
C SER A 63 0.56 18.62 8.34
N ASN A 64 0.93 19.41 9.37
CA ASN A 64 1.91 18.89 10.35
C ASN A 64 1.31 17.78 11.22
N LEU A 65 0.02 17.93 11.62
CA LEU A 65 -0.67 16.88 12.41
C LEU A 65 -0.93 15.63 11.55
N ALA A 66 -1.24 15.82 10.25
CA ALA A 66 -1.45 14.70 9.32
C ALA A 66 -0.15 13.91 9.13
N VAL A 67 0.94 14.66 9.06
CA VAL A 67 2.27 14.00 8.94
C VAL A 67 2.56 13.20 10.21
N ARG A 68 2.17 13.73 11.35
CA ARG A 68 2.44 13.07 12.64
C ARG A 68 1.52 11.85 12.84
N ILE A 69 0.28 11.94 12.34
CA ILE A 69 -0.68 10.81 12.40
C ILE A 69 -0.21 9.69 11.47
N ARG A 70 0.39 10.14 10.33
CA ARG A 70 0.91 9.13 9.37
C ARG A 70 2.17 8.46 9.93
N ALA A 71 3.03 9.33 10.61
CA ALA A 71 4.24 8.76 11.26
C ALA A 71 3.84 7.78 12.36
N PHE A 72 2.76 8.08 13.02
CA PHE A 72 2.25 7.19 14.08
C PHE A 72 1.63 5.92 13.47
N SER A 73 0.84 6.07 12.45
CA SER A 73 0.20 4.95 11.74
C SER A 73 1.26 3.98 11.17
N ARG A 74 2.34 4.53 10.83
CA ARG A 74 3.43 3.69 10.27
C ARG A 74 4.17 2.96 11.39
N LEU A 75 4.38 3.71 12.53
CA LEU A 75 4.94 3.05 13.72
C LEU A 75 4.03 1.93 14.22
N SER A 76 2.76 2.07 13.90
CA SER A 76 1.76 1.08 14.37
C SER A 76 1.55 -0.03 13.34
N LYS A 77 1.88 0.21 11.94
CA LYS A 77 1.63 -0.73 10.83
C LYS A 77 2.94 -1.47 10.48
N LYS A 78 4.16 -0.95 10.95
CA LYS A 78 5.42 -1.67 10.67
C LYS A 78 5.60 -2.79 11.71
N GLU A 79 5.36 -4.07 11.52
CA GLU A 79 5.95 -5.30 12.09
C GLU A 79 7.14 -4.99 13.00
N THR A 80 7.35 -3.74 13.70
CA THR A 80 8.57 -3.57 14.52
C THR A 80 8.19 -3.00 15.88
N PHE A 81 6.95 -2.42 16.08
CA PHE A 81 6.76 -1.75 17.39
C PHE A 81 6.44 -2.78 18.47
N CYS A 82 5.62 -3.84 18.23
CA CYS A 82 5.20 -4.78 19.28
C CYS A 82 6.13 -5.99 19.35
N PRO A 83 6.78 -6.41 18.22
CA PRO A 83 7.77 -7.50 18.26
C PRO A 83 9.14 -7.01 18.73
N LYS A 84 9.56 -5.75 18.42
CA LYS A 84 10.83 -5.17 18.90
C LYS A 84 10.76 -4.87 20.41
N LEU A 85 9.59 -4.43 20.96
CA LEU A 85 9.38 -4.21 22.40
C LEU A 85 9.33 -5.54 23.16
N HIS A 86 8.89 -6.65 22.41
CA HIS A 86 8.76 -7.97 23.07
C HIS A 86 10.08 -8.74 22.98
N ARG A 87 11.06 -8.30 22.08
CA ARG A 87 12.37 -8.97 21.88
C ARG A 87 13.43 -8.35 22.80
N LEU A 88 13.06 -7.25 23.42
CA LEU A 88 14.08 -6.53 24.22
C LEU A 88 13.83 -6.78 25.71
N THR A 89 14.74 -7.47 26.37
CA THR A 89 14.62 -7.78 27.82
C THR A 89 14.48 -6.48 28.63
N VAL A 90 13.75 -6.47 29.78
CA VAL A 90 13.38 -5.34 30.69
C VAL A 90 14.62 -4.52 31.03
N ASP A 91 15.91 -5.00 30.75
CA ASP A 91 17.13 -4.25 31.13
C ASP A 91 17.91 -3.84 29.89
N ASP A 92 17.32 -3.83 28.64
CA ASP A 92 18.02 -3.49 27.39
C ASP A 92 17.94 -1.97 27.15
N PRO A 93 19.02 -1.15 27.23
CA PRO A 93 19.09 0.30 26.96
C PRO A 93 18.40 0.67 25.64
N GLU A 94 18.25 -0.31 24.76
CA GLU A 94 17.54 -0.15 23.47
C GLU A 94 16.02 -0.15 23.68
N ARG A 95 15.54 -0.87 24.66
CA ARG A 95 14.09 -0.87 25.00
C ARG A 95 13.70 0.44 25.69
N THR A 96 14.53 0.95 26.63
CA THR A 96 14.27 2.24 27.30
C THR A 96 14.33 3.40 26.30
N SER A 97 15.30 3.36 25.37
CA SER A 97 15.40 4.39 24.32
C SER A 97 14.22 4.33 23.34
N PHE A 98 13.80 3.11 23.11
CA PHE A 98 12.63 2.91 22.21
C PHE A 98 11.34 3.38 22.88
N LEU A 99 11.13 3.07 24.16
CA LEU A 99 9.91 3.48 24.89
C LEU A 99 9.92 4.99 25.12
N LYS A 100 11.07 5.60 25.37
CA LYS A 100 11.19 7.08 25.47
C LYS A 100 10.83 7.75 24.14
N HIS A 101 11.28 7.14 23.09
CA HIS A 101 10.96 7.67 21.75
C HIS A 101 9.47 7.53 21.43
N ALA A 102 8.88 6.40 21.73
CA ALA A 102 7.44 6.19 21.52
C ALA A 102 6.61 7.14 22.38
N TYR A 103 7.09 7.41 23.60
CA TYR A 103 6.39 8.35 24.49
C TYR A 103 6.48 9.78 23.93
N GLU A 104 7.63 10.18 23.37
CA GLU A 104 7.78 11.54 22.83
C GLU A 104 6.91 11.73 21.58
N ILE A 105 6.70 10.68 20.83
CA ILE A 105 5.84 10.76 19.64
C ILE A 105 4.37 10.87 20.07
N PHE A 106 4.08 10.17 21.20
CA PHE A 106 2.70 10.24 21.70
C PHE A 106 2.41 11.64 22.26
N LYS A 107 3.29 12.09 22.96
CA LYS A 107 3.16 13.44 23.54
C LYS A 107 3.04 14.50 22.44
N SER A 108 3.89 14.39 21.46
CA SER A 108 3.85 15.35 20.35
C SER A 108 2.53 15.26 19.57
N LEU A 109 1.97 14.11 19.38
CA LEU A 109 0.66 13.91 18.71
C LEU A 109 -0.48 14.49 19.54
N ARG A 110 -0.42 14.32 20.76
CA ARG A 110 -1.46 14.89 21.64
C ARG A 110 -1.40 16.43 21.61
N GLU A 111 -0.19 16.92 21.69
CA GLU A 111 -0.05 18.39 21.67
C GLU A 111 -0.51 18.96 20.31
N GLY A 112 -0.22 18.16 19.23
CA GLY A 112 -0.69 18.57 17.89
C GLY A 112 -2.22 18.54 17.77
N CYS A 113 -2.85 17.56 18.40
CA CYS A 113 -4.33 17.47 18.37
C CYS A 113 -4.95 18.61 19.19
N LEU A 114 -4.33 18.97 20.25
CA LEU A 114 -4.83 20.07 21.11
C LEU A 114 -4.72 21.40 20.38
N ARG A 115 -3.63 21.59 19.70
CA ARG A 115 -3.44 22.86 18.97
C ARG A 115 -4.47 23.01 17.83
N VAL A 116 -4.76 21.90 17.15
CA VAL A 116 -5.73 21.95 16.03
C VAL A 116 -7.15 22.09 16.60
N GLN A 117 -7.32 21.47 17.68
CA GLN A 117 -8.64 21.61 18.34
C GLN A 117 -8.85 23.05 18.78
N GLN A 118 -7.89 23.74 19.39
CA GLN A 118 -8.02 25.14 19.82
C GLN A 118 -8.28 26.06 18.63
N VAL A 119 -7.64 25.70 17.54
CA VAL A 119 -7.84 26.52 16.32
C VAL A 119 -9.28 26.34 15.81
N CYS A 120 -9.74 25.11 15.86
CA CYS A 120 -11.12 24.84 15.38
C CYS A 120 -12.14 25.51 16.31
N GLU A 121 -11.89 25.54 17.59
CA GLU A 121 -12.82 26.18 18.55
C GLU A 121 -12.81 27.70 18.36
N GLU A 122 -11.62 28.26 18.13
CA GLU A 122 -11.54 29.70 17.85
C GLU A 122 -12.32 30.09 16.59
N PHE A 123 -12.28 29.28 15.58
CA PHE A 123 -12.95 29.62 14.30
C PHE A 123 -14.45 29.35 14.40
N GLU A 124 -14.71 28.34 15.22
CA GLU A 124 -16.14 28.17 15.52
C GLU A 124 -16.73 29.43 16.15
N LYS A 125 -16.06 30.04 17.12
CA LYS A 125 -16.55 31.25 17.80
C LYS A 125 -16.61 32.44 16.83
N GLU A 126 -15.68 32.49 15.95
CA GLU A 126 -15.68 33.58 14.95
C GLU A 126 -16.85 33.45 13.98
N CYS A 127 -17.17 32.18 13.57
CA CYS A 127 -18.33 31.95 12.70
C CYS A 127 -19.64 32.31 13.42
N GLU A 128 -19.61 32.05 14.69
CA GLU A 128 -20.80 32.46 15.50
C GLU A 128 -20.92 33.98 15.53
N GLY A 129 -19.82 34.66 15.64
CA GLY A 129 -19.82 36.13 15.57
C GLY A 129 -20.30 36.64 14.20
N ASP A 130 -19.87 35.98 13.14
CA ASP A 130 -20.29 36.37 11.78
C ASP A 130 -21.80 36.17 11.57
N MET A 131 -22.26 35.14 12.14
CA MET A 131 -23.71 34.87 12.00
C MET A 131 -24.52 35.93 12.77
N ALA A 132 -24.01 36.33 13.94
CA ALA A 132 -24.71 37.36 14.72
C ALA A 132 -24.73 38.70 13.95
N VAL A 133 -23.63 39.00 13.27
CA VAL A 133 -23.55 40.25 12.50
C VAL A 133 -24.49 40.17 11.28
N LEU A 134 -24.53 38.97 10.68
CA LEU A 134 -25.38 38.79 9.49
C LEU A 134 -26.86 38.85 9.87
N ASN A 135 -27.14 38.34 11.01
CA ASN A 135 -28.55 38.38 11.48
C ASN A 135 -28.97 39.81 11.80
N VAL A 136 -28.07 40.66 12.38
CA VAL A 136 -28.37 42.07 12.67
C VAL A 136 -28.54 42.85 11.36
N GLU A 137 -27.72 42.46 10.37
CA GLU A 137 -27.80 43.15 9.07
C GLU A 137 -29.09 42.77 8.32
N VAL A 138 -29.47 41.52 8.52
CA VAL A 138 -30.74 41.09 7.88
C VAL A 138 -31.89 41.89 8.46
N GLU A 139 -31.83 42.13 9.79
CA GLU A 139 -32.93 42.88 10.42
C GLU A 139 -32.86 44.37 10.07
N ARG A 140 -31.67 44.90 9.94
CA ARG A 140 -31.48 46.31 9.52
C ARG A 140 -32.02 46.55 8.12
N VAL A 141 -31.73 45.60 7.17
CA VAL A 141 -32.15 45.77 5.75
C VAL A 141 -33.68 45.60 5.65
N LYS A 142 -34.24 44.77 6.63
CA LYS A 142 -35.72 44.58 6.60
C LYS A 142 -36.42 45.85 7.08
N GLY A 143 -35.66 46.76 7.91
CA GLY A 143 -36.30 47.93 8.54
C GLY A 143 -35.87 49.24 7.87
N ALA A 144 -35.00 49.25 6.73
CA ALA A 144 -34.42 50.49 6.17
C ALA A 144 -35.38 51.06 5.11
N PRO A 145 -35.63 52.38 5.20
CA PRO A 145 -36.45 53.02 4.16
C PRO A 145 -35.66 53.23 2.86
N GLY A 146 -36.11 52.49 1.70
CA GLY A 146 -35.36 52.63 0.42
C GLY A 146 -36.00 51.75 -0.66
N ASN A 147 -35.53 51.86 -1.96
CA ASN A 147 -35.90 51.16 -3.21
C ASN A 147 -36.04 49.64 -3.00
N ALA A 148 -37.24 49.04 -3.02
CA ALA A 148 -37.69 47.64 -2.77
C ALA A 148 -36.84 46.64 -3.56
N LYS A 149 -36.37 47.09 -4.70
CA LYS A 149 -35.53 46.19 -5.53
C LYS A 149 -34.12 46.04 -4.95
N GLU A 150 -33.56 47.04 -4.45
CA GLU A 150 -32.22 47.00 -3.82
C GLU A 150 -32.26 46.28 -2.47
N ARG A 151 -33.35 46.37 -1.81
CA ARG A 151 -33.55 45.66 -0.53
C ARG A 151 -33.72 44.15 -0.77
N ARG A 152 -34.41 43.80 -1.77
CA ARG A 152 -34.62 42.38 -2.11
C ARG A 152 -33.30 41.74 -2.55
N GLU A 153 -32.49 42.47 -3.27
CA GLU A 153 -31.20 41.90 -3.76
C GLU A 153 -30.22 41.75 -2.60
N LEU A 154 -30.26 42.66 -1.66
CA LEU A 154 -29.36 42.59 -0.49
C LEU A 154 -29.84 41.51 0.49
N LEU A 155 -31.15 41.30 0.59
CA LEU A 155 -31.69 40.22 1.46
C LEU A 155 -31.40 38.84 0.86
N LEU A 156 -31.45 38.78 -0.46
CA LEU A 156 -31.12 37.49 -1.12
C LEU A 156 -29.64 37.14 -0.94
N GLU A 157 -28.89 38.18 -0.92
CA GLU A 157 -27.44 37.94 -0.73
C GLU A 157 -27.14 37.54 0.72
N LEU A 158 -27.74 38.19 1.71
CA LEU A 158 -27.54 37.87 3.14
C LEU A 158 -28.15 36.51 3.48
N THR A 159 -29.21 36.10 2.75
CA THR A 159 -29.88 34.80 2.99
C THR A 159 -29.06 33.66 2.38
N ARG A 160 -28.12 34.01 1.47
CA ARG A 160 -27.22 32.98 0.90
C ARG A 160 -25.98 32.80 1.78
N ALA A 161 -25.55 33.83 2.51
CA ALA A 161 -24.31 33.82 3.30
C ALA A 161 -24.54 33.17 4.67
N LEU A 162 -25.77 33.15 5.19
CA LEU A 162 -26.08 32.64 6.54
C LEU A 162 -25.99 31.11 6.57
N PRO A 163 -26.45 30.38 5.59
CA PRO A 163 -26.32 28.91 5.62
C PRO A 163 -24.86 28.47 5.47
N VAL A 164 -24.09 29.28 4.79
CA VAL A 164 -22.66 28.92 4.61
C VAL A 164 -21.91 29.09 5.94
N ALA A 165 -22.15 30.21 6.66
CA ALA A 165 -21.54 30.44 7.99
C ALA A 165 -22.00 29.38 9.00
N ARG A 166 -23.25 28.93 8.92
CA ARG A 166 -23.77 27.86 9.80
C ARG A 166 -23.14 26.51 9.47
N GLN A 167 -23.00 26.25 8.31
CA GLN A 167 -22.39 24.96 7.90
C GLN A 167 -20.91 24.92 8.27
N MET A 168 -20.23 26.06 8.13
CA MET A 168 -18.81 26.12 8.53
C MET A 168 -18.67 25.94 10.05
N LYS A 169 -19.56 26.53 10.78
CA LYS A 169 -19.56 26.34 12.25
C LYS A 169 -19.77 24.88 12.62
N ASP A 170 -20.75 24.23 12.00
CA ASP A 170 -21.04 22.82 12.32
C ASP A 170 -19.86 21.91 11.95
N ALA A 171 -19.22 22.30 10.90
CA ALA A 171 -18.07 21.49 10.47
C ALA A 171 -16.90 21.64 11.45
N PHE A 172 -16.66 22.94 11.90
CA PHE A 172 -15.54 23.14 12.86
C PHE A 172 -15.88 22.48 14.20
N LYS A 173 -17.10 22.46 14.61
CA LYS A 173 -17.53 21.80 15.86
C LYS A 173 -17.38 20.27 15.76
N GLN A 174 -17.80 19.76 14.69
CA GLN A 174 -17.64 18.30 14.49
C GLN A 174 -16.16 17.89 14.51
N TYR A 175 -15.31 18.69 13.91
CA TYR A 175 -13.85 18.37 13.86
C TYR A 175 -13.22 18.53 15.25
N SER A 176 -13.63 19.52 15.95
CA SER A 176 -13.13 19.71 17.34
C SER A 176 -13.53 18.53 18.23
N THR A 177 -14.70 18.00 18.10
CA THR A 177 -15.18 16.86 18.92
C THR A 177 -14.41 15.58 18.56
N GLU A 178 -14.14 15.41 17.30
CA GLU A 178 -13.36 14.23 16.88
C GLU A 178 -11.92 14.28 17.43
N LEU A 179 -11.35 15.50 17.43
CA LEU A 179 -9.97 15.64 17.96
C LEU A 179 -9.95 15.45 19.47
N ALA A 180 -11.01 15.83 20.17
CA ALA A 180 -11.14 15.60 21.62
C ALA A 180 -11.25 14.10 21.94
N MET A 181 -11.96 13.37 21.14
CA MET A 181 -12.07 11.90 21.34
C MET A 181 -10.72 11.21 21.11
N MET A 182 -10.01 11.76 20.11
CA MET A 182 -8.66 11.21 19.84
C MET A 182 -7.71 11.51 21.02
N GLN A 183 -7.84 12.61 21.59
CA GLN A 183 -7.01 12.98 22.76
C GLN A 183 -7.32 12.06 23.95
N GLN A 184 -8.56 11.80 24.14
CA GLN A 184 -8.96 10.93 25.25
C GLN A 184 -8.45 9.49 25.04
N GLU A 185 -8.40 9.08 23.84
CA GLU A 185 -7.87 7.73 23.54
C GLU A 185 -6.35 7.69 23.73
N LEU A 186 -5.74 8.80 23.36
CA LEU A 186 -4.27 8.87 23.52
C LEU A 186 -3.88 8.98 25.00
N LYS A 187 -4.71 9.64 25.77
CA LYS A 187 -4.48 9.75 27.22
C LYS A 187 -4.68 8.39 27.91
N LEU A 188 -5.66 7.64 27.53
CA LEU A 188 -5.90 6.30 28.10
C LEU A 188 -4.75 5.34 27.77
N PHE A 189 -4.19 5.52 26.67
CA PHE A 189 -3.01 4.72 26.27
C PHE A 189 -1.77 5.16 27.07
N GLU A 190 -1.56 6.46 27.25
CA GLU A 190 -0.44 6.99 28.04
C GLU A 190 -0.53 6.54 29.51
N ASP A 191 -1.68 6.56 30.06
CA ASP A 191 -1.88 6.12 31.46
C ASP A 191 -1.63 4.61 31.61
N GLY A 192 -1.84 3.85 30.60
CA GLY A 192 -1.55 2.41 30.56
C GLY A 192 -0.05 2.12 30.40
N THR A 193 0.73 3.01 29.73
CA THR A 193 2.16 2.84 29.43
C THR A 193 3.02 3.43 30.55
N LYS A 194 2.56 4.45 31.28
CA LYS A 194 3.22 5.08 32.44
C LYS A 194 3.30 4.10 33.61
N SER A 195 2.42 3.10 33.75
CA SER A 195 2.46 2.02 34.77
C SER A 195 3.51 0.96 34.42
N ASP A 196 3.96 0.82 33.15
CA ASP A 196 5.03 -0.06 32.61
C ASP A 196 6.39 0.65 32.63
N PHE A 197 6.43 1.99 32.74
CA PHE A 197 7.59 2.92 32.67
C PHE A 197 8.13 3.17 34.08
N ARG A 198 7.32 3.07 35.18
CA ARG A 198 7.79 3.21 36.59
C ARG A 198 8.46 1.92 37.07
N GLN A 199 8.24 0.82 36.33
CA GLN A 199 8.85 -0.49 36.69
C GLN A 199 10.19 -0.67 35.99
N ILE A 200 10.56 0.17 34.95
CA ILE A 200 11.73 0.00 34.07
C ILE A 200 12.75 1.11 34.37
N LEU A 201 12.46 2.19 35.05
CA LEU A 201 13.35 3.33 35.38
C LEU A 201 13.99 3.12 36.75
N THR A 202 13.71 2.01 37.49
CA THR A 202 14.46 1.70 38.73
C THR A 202 15.59 0.73 38.43
N SER A 203 15.82 0.36 37.07
CA SER A 203 16.85 -0.68 36.82
C SER A 203 17.87 -0.18 35.80
N ALA A 204 18.04 1.14 35.38
CA ALA A 204 18.97 1.43 34.28
C ALA A 204 19.72 2.75 34.58
N VAL A 205 20.02 3.06 35.91
CA VAL A 205 20.95 4.16 36.27
C VAL A 205 22.32 3.55 36.56
N GLN A 206 22.98 2.64 35.64
CA GLN A 206 24.44 2.52 35.89
C GLN A 206 25.14 2.12 34.61
N GLY A 207 25.52 3.02 33.66
CA GLY A 207 26.95 2.99 33.23
C GLY A 207 27.05 3.19 31.71
N THR A 208 27.55 4.36 31.26
CA THR A 208 28.72 5.09 30.77
C THR A 208 29.04 4.68 29.32
N ARG A 209 29.25 5.74 28.40
CA ARG A 209 30.01 6.74 27.61
C ARG A 209 31.25 6.10 26.98
N PHE A 210 31.52 6.34 25.67
CA PHE A 210 32.53 7.19 25.00
C PHE A 210 32.88 6.58 23.65
N THR A 211 33.06 7.45 22.40
CA THR A 211 33.71 8.41 21.50
C THR A 211 34.72 7.70 20.59
N SER A 212 34.63 7.95 19.28
CA SER A 212 34.96 8.64 18.02
C SER A 212 36.42 8.39 17.63
N TYR A 213 36.72 8.23 16.27
CA TYR A 213 37.58 9.14 15.47
C TYR A 213 38.18 8.36 14.29
N ILE A 214 38.14 8.90 12.97
CA ILE A 214 38.52 9.02 11.55
C ILE A 214 39.91 9.64 11.47
N PRO A 215 40.55 9.43 10.20
CA PRO A 215 40.67 10.47 9.15
C PRO A 215 41.23 9.89 7.84
N ASP A 216 40.77 10.47 6.61
CA ASP A 216 40.77 11.15 5.30
C ASP A 216 42.17 11.12 4.66
N ILE A 217 42.23 10.73 3.33
CA ILE A 217 43.22 11.37 2.43
C ILE A 217 42.72 11.20 1.00
N GLU A 218 42.46 12.30 0.17
CA GLU A 218 42.50 13.12 -1.06
C GLU A 218 43.42 12.52 -2.13
N MET A 219 42.96 12.46 -3.48
CA MET A 219 42.68 12.55 -4.93
C MET A 219 43.97 12.56 -5.74
N PRO A 220 43.86 12.39 -7.09
CA PRO A 220 43.43 13.12 -8.30
C PRO A 220 43.50 12.25 -9.56
N VAL A 221 42.61 12.54 -10.58
CA VAL A 221 41.97 12.71 -11.89
C VAL A 221 43.04 12.81 -12.99
N SER A 222 42.77 12.02 -14.13
CA SER A 222 42.99 12.52 -15.52
C SER A 222 42.32 11.56 -16.51
N SER A 223 41.43 12.06 -17.47
CA SER A 223 40.78 12.37 -18.74
C SER A 223 41.39 11.58 -19.90
N ASN A 224 40.53 10.88 -20.74
CA ASN A 224 40.28 11.06 -22.18
C ASN A 224 39.61 9.81 -22.76
N THR A 225 38.46 9.97 -23.50
CA THR A 225 37.50 9.89 -24.62
C THR A 225 37.96 8.89 -25.68
N TYR A 226 37.06 7.96 -26.18
CA TYR A 226 36.25 7.84 -27.42
C TYR A 226 35.87 6.37 -27.62
N ALA A 227 34.49 6.10 -27.88
CA ALA A 227 34.28 5.23 -29.07
C ALA A 227 32.78 4.98 -29.25
N ALA A 228 32.22 5.21 -30.47
CA ALA A 228 31.48 4.73 -31.66
C ALA A 228 30.92 3.31 -31.45
N THR A 229 29.61 3.20 -31.53
CA THR A 229 28.70 2.04 -31.53
C THR A 229 28.63 1.43 -32.94
N PRO A 230 28.54 0.01 -32.98
CA PRO A 230 27.86 -0.55 -34.15
C PRO A 230 26.64 -1.39 -33.75
N LEU A 231 25.52 -1.29 -34.58
CA LEU A 231 24.21 -1.85 -34.96
C LEU A 231 24.19 -3.38 -34.86
N PRO A 232 22.90 -3.97 -34.52
CA PRO A 232 22.52 -5.32 -34.07
C PRO A 232 21.98 -6.19 -35.21
N THR A 233 22.39 -7.47 -35.32
CA THR A 233 21.98 -8.72 -35.99
C THR A 233 20.75 -9.32 -35.29
N PRO A 234 19.83 -10.09 -36.14
CA PRO A 234 18.46 -10.61 -36.13
C PRO A 234 18.32 -11.82 -35.18
N THR A 235 17.17 -11.87 -34.26
CA THR A 235 16.58 -12.56 -33.10
C THR A 235 16.29 -14.04 -33.45
N PRO A 236 16.71 -15.21 -32.59
CA PRO A 236 16.45 -16.65 -32.44
C PRO A 236 15.07 -16.92 -31.82
N SER A 237 14.12 -17.89 -32.43
CA SER A 237 12.88 -18.55 -31.97
C SER A 237 12.74 -18.50 -30.44
N PRO A 238 11.33 -18.31 -29.94
CA PRO A 238 11.11 -18.02 -28.52
C PRO A 238 11.31 -19.27 -27.65
N ILE A 239 12.31 -19.40 -26.79
CA ILE A 239 12.63 -20.41 -25.76
C ILE A 239 11.40 -20.65 -24.86
N VAL A 240 10.73 -21.90 -24.95
CA VAL A 240 9.55 -22.30 -24.17
C VAL A 240 10.04 -23.10 -22.94
N ILE A 241 9.26 -22.88 -21.74
CA ILE A 241 9.55 -23.69 -20.53
C ILE A 241 9.23 -25.16 -20.81
N ARG A 242 10.16 -26.04 -20.41
CA ARG A 242 10.01 -27.49 -20.70
C ARG A 242 9.20 -28.18 -19.61
N ALA A 243 8.65 -29.35 -19.97
CA ALA A 243 7.81 -30.09 -19.01
C ALA A 243 8.68 -30.83 -17.98
N SER A 244 9.86 -31.43 -18.43
CA SER A 244 10.71 -32.24 -17.51
C SER A 244 12.17 -32.15 -17.97
N GLY A 245 13.11 -32.61 -17.02
CA GLY A 245 14.55 -32.60 -17.33
C GLY A 245 15.30 -31.67 -16.36
N PRO A 246 16.67 -31.64 -16.70
CA PRO A 246 17.43 -30.76 -15.80
C PRO A 246 17.07 -29.28 -15.99
N PRO A 247 17.29 -28.51 -14.85
CA PRO A 247 17.03 -27.08 -15.00
C PRO A 247 17.83 -26.47 -16.16
N ALA A 248 17.12 -25.39 -16.74
CA ALA A 248 17.82 -24.71 -17.86
C ALA A 248 19.18 -24.16 -17.42
N ASP A 249 20.15 -24.36 -18.28
CA ASP A 249 21.50 -23.79 -18.05
C ASP A 249 22.08 -23.35 -19.41
N PRO A 250 22.03 -22.11 -19.57
CA PRO A 250 21.77 -21.01 -18.62
C PRO A 250 20.26 -20.81 -18.40
N ILE A 251 19.99 -20.21 -17.22
CA ILE A 251 18.54 -19.95 -16.97
C ILE A 251 18.02 -18.98 -18.03
N LEU A 252 16.63 -18.87 -18.09
CA LEU A 252 16.00 -18.21 -19.25
C LEU A 252 16.17 -16.70 -19.16
N ASP A 253 16.02 -16.27 -17.85
CA ASP A 253 16.15 -14.81 -17.67
C ASP A 253 16.79 -14.50 -16.31
N CYS A 254 17.36 -13.27 -16.31
CA CYS A 254 17.99 -12.86 -15.05
C CYS A 254 16.91 -12.46 -14.02
N PRO A 255 17.13 -12.99 -12.82
CA PRO A 255 16.16 -12.65 -11.77
C PRO A 255 16.36 -11.21 -11.26
N GLU A 256 17.36 -10.46 -11.79
CA GLU A 256 17.62 -9.04 -11.50
C GLU A 256 17.76 -8.80 -9.99
N SER A 257 16.77 -7.93 -9.42
CA SER A 257 16.99 -7.53 -8.03
C SER A 257 16.24 -8.50 -7.09
N THR A 258 15.63 -9.58 -7.70
CA THR A 258 14.87 -10.51 -6.85
C THR A 258 15.81 -11.55 -6.20
N VAL A 259 15.60 -11.70 -4.89
CA VAL A 259 16.39 -12.75 -4.20
C VAL A 259 15.71 -14.11 -4.41
N VAL A 260 16.56 -15.04 -4.91
CA VAL A 260 15.97 -16.38 -5.12
C VAL A 260 16.59 -17.35 -4.12
N ASP A 261 15.76 -18.37 -3.82
CA ASP A 261 16.26 -19.32 -2.79
C ASP A 261 16.19 -20.75 -3.31
N TYR A 262 16.08 -20.94 -4.58
CA TYR A 262 16.11 -22.31 -5.13
C TYR A 262 17.43 -22.54 -5.87
N ALA A 263 17.70 -23.82 -6.03
CA ALA A 263 19.03 -24.24 -6.48
C ALA A 263 19.26 -23.80 -7.94
N LEU A 264 20.37 -23.01 -8.17
CA LEU A 264 20.78 -22.60 -9.53
C LEU A 264 22.31 -22.52 -9.62
N ARG A 265 22.65 -22.62 -10.81
CA ARG A 265 24.10 -22.37 -11.03
C ARG A 265 24.37 -20.86 -11.12
N TRP A 266 25.45 -20.45 -10.36
CA TRP A 266 25.86 -19.03 -10.38
C TRP A 266 27.35 -18.90 -10.73
N TYR A 267 27.71 -17.69 -11.00
CA TYR A 267 29.14 -17.42 -11.28
C TYR A 267 29.61 -16.29 -10.36
N ARG A 268 30.91 -16.38 -10.09
CA ARG A 268 31.45 -15.31 -9.22
C ARG A 268 32.96 -15.18 -9.47
N LEU A 269 33.47 -14.02 -8.99
CA LEU A 269 34.94 -13.84 -8.96
C LEU A 269 35.51 -14.38 -7.64
N PRO A 270 36.57 -15.17 -7.72
CA PRO A 270 37.12 -15.77 -6.49
C PRO A 270 37.42 -14.71 -5.42
N GLY A 271 37.73 -13.52 -5.79
CA GLY A 271 38.07 -12.44 -4.82
C GLY A 271 36.82 -11.73 -4.31
N ALA A 272 35.63 -12.13 -4.73
CA ALA A 272 34.36 -11.53 -4.24
C ALA A 272 33.26 -12.60 -4.24
N PRO A 273 33.22 -13.45 -3.25
CA PRO A 273 32.33 -14.61 -3.24
C PRO A 273 30.86 -14.21 -3.00
N ASP A 274 30.62 -13.05 -2.49
CA ASP A 274 29.21 -12.67 -2.19
C ASP A 274 28.60 -11.91 -3.37
N PHE A 275 29.41 -11.63 -4.36
CA PHE A 275 28.87 -11.01 -5.59
C PHE A 275 28.53 -12.08 -6.63
N LEU A 276 27.26 -12.40 -6.73
CA LEU A 276 26.87 -13.55 -7.57
C LEU A 276 26.34 -13.03 -8.91
N ILE A 277 26.69 -13.84 -9.92
CA ILE A 277 26.21 -13.55 -11.29
C ILE A 277 25.40 -14.76 -11.79
N CYS A 278 24.17 -14.40 -12.25
CA CYS A 278 23.34 -15.54 -12.69
C CYS A 278 23.86 -16.10 -14.01
N SER A 279 23.46 -17.35 -14.35
CA SER A 279 23.97 -18.05 -15.57
C SER A 279 23.48 -17.35 -16.84
N ALA A 280 22.28 -16.64 -16.75
CA ALA A 280 21.82 -15.92 -17.96
C ALA A 280 22.74 -14.73 -18.26
N CYS A 281 23.06 -13.96 -17.20
CA CYS A 281 23.95 -12.79 -17.43
C CYS A 281 25.35 -13.25 -17.85
N HIS A 282 25.84 -14.31 -17.26
CA HIS A 282 27.15 -14.83 -17.70
C HIS A 282 27.12 -15.25 -19.18
N ALA A 283 26.10 -16.01 -19.52
CA ALA A 283 26.03 -16.50 -20.92
C ALA A 283 25.93 -15.32 -21.89
N LYS A 284 25.18 -14.35 -21.48
CA LYS A 284 24.88 -13.25 -22.43
C LYS A 284 26.07 -12.27 -22.49
N HIS A 285 26.67 -12.03 -21.35
CA HIS A 285 27.63 -10.90 -21.38
C HIS A 285 29.06 -11.39 -21.20
N ILE A 286 29.30 -12.53 -20.57
CA ILE A 286 30.68 -12.82 -20.12
C ILE A 286 31.22 -14.03 -20.90
N ALA A 287 30.44 -15.02 -21.26
CA ALA A 287 30.89 -16.35 -21.73
C ALA A 287 31.74 -16.20 -22.99
N GLN A 288 31.41 -15.18 -23.79
CA GLN A 288 32.16 -15.10 -25.07
C GLN A 288 33.30 -14.09 -24.96
N SER A 289 33.57 -13.60 -23.80
CA SER A 289 34.66 -12.62 -23.67
C SER A 289 35.97 -13.30 -23.23
N PRO A 290 37.14 -12.67 -23.43
CA PRO A 290 38.44 -13.24 -23.04
C PRO A 290 38.58 -13.34 -21.52
N LEU A 291 37.69 -12.67 -20.81
CA LEU A 291 37.84 -12.67 -19.34
C LEU A 291 36.94 -13.72 -18.70
N ALA A 292 36.29 -14.56 -19.49
CA ALA A 292 35.32 -15.55 -18.97
C ALA A 292 36.00 -16.51 -18.00
N ARG A 293 37.28 -16.77 -18.24
CA ARG A 293 37.96 -17.82 -17.42
C ARG A 293 38.21 -17.31 -16.00
N ALA A 294 38.06 -16.06 -15.87
CA ALA A 294 38.29 -15.50 -14.53
C ALA A 294 37.11 -15.77 -13.58
N PHE A 295 36.03 -16.23 -14.12
CA PHE A 295 34.85 -16.44 -13.26
C PHE A 295 34.69 -17.94 -12.97
N GLU A 296 34.39 -18.19 -11.72
CA GLU A 296 34.17 -19.62 -11.38
C GLU A 296 32.68 -19.91 -11.17
N SER A 297 32.42 -21.12 -11.54
CA SER A 297 31.01 -21.56 -11.40
C SER A 297 30.78 -22.13 -9.99
N VAL A 298 29.61 -21.66 -9.42
CA VAL A 298 29.26 -22.21 -8.10
C VAL A 298 27.77 -22.59 -8.10
N HIS A 299 27.59 -23.76 -7.43
CA HIS A 299 26.19 -24.19 -7.29
C HIS A 299 25.65 -23.82 -5.90
N ARG A 300 24.49 -23.05 -5.95
CA ARG A 300 23.86 -22.70 -4.66
C ARG A 300 22.62 -23.58 -4.43
N PRO A 301 22.61 -24.21 -3.25
CA PRO A 301 21.53 -25.17 -2.98
C PRO A 301 20.21 -24.47 -2.63
N ASP A 302 19.12 -25.33 -2.57
CA ASP A 302 17.79 -24.79 -2.18
C ASP A 302 17.84 -24.19 -0.78
N GLY A 303 17.20 -22.95 -0.66
CA GLY A 303 17.12 -22.34 0.69
C GLY A 303 18.20 -21.28 0.87
N ALA A 304 19.21 -21.32 -0.09
CA ALA A 304 20.27 -20.29 0.05
C ALA A 304 19.86 -19.03 -0.75
N PRO A 305 19.69 -17.90 -0.01
CA PRO A 305 19.30 -16.68 -0.71
C PRO A 305 20.39 -16.20 -1.68
N SER A 306 19.91 -16.02 -2.90
CA SER A 306 20.90 -15.62 -3.94
C SER A 306 20.28 -14.51 -4.81
N LYS A 307 21.18 -13.59 -5.18
CA LYS A 307 20.72 -12.48 -6.04
C LYS A 307 21.80 -12.14 -7.08
N CYS A 308 21.21 -11.89 -8.32
CA CYS A 308 22.21 -11.50 -9.36
C CYS A 308 22.58 -10.02 -9.19
N ARG A 309 23.87 -9.72 -9.24
CA ARG A 309 24.28 -8.31 -9.03
C ARG A 309 24.99 -7.79 -10.27
N PHE A 310 24.82 -8.59 -11.32
CA PHE A 310 25.53 -8.16 -12.55
C PHE A 310 24.62 -7.23 -13.36
N TRP A 311 23.31 -7.44 -13.22
CA TRP A 311 22.37 -6.72 -14.11
C TRP A 311 22.04 -5.35 -13.50
N VAL A 312 23.08 -4.58 -13.15
CA VAL A 312 22.92 -3.18 -12.74
C VAL A 312 23.64 -2.28 -13.77
N PRO A 313 23.08 -1.08 -14.03
CA PRO A 313 23.58 -0.21 -15.12
C PRO A 313 25.08 0.06 -14.98
N ARG A 314 25.58 0.26 -13.81
CA ARG A 314 27.03 0.55 -13.68
C ARG A 314 27.87 -0.63 -14.18
N VAL A 315 27.38 -1.82 -13.82
CA VAL A 315 28.22 -2.98 -14.23
C VAL A 315 28.05 -3.23 -15.75
N VAL A 316 26.84 -3.18 -16.24
CA VAL A 316 26.58 -3.63 -17.63
C VAL A 316 27.03 -2.53 -18.60
N ASP A 317 26.93 -1.29 -18.20
CA ASP A 317 27.15 -0.24 -19.22
C ASP A 317 28.52 0.42 -19.04
N ILE A 318 29.14 0.19 -17.83
CA ILE A 318 30.41 0.93 -17.65
C ILE A 318 31.53 -0.05 -17.28
N LEU A 319 31.44 -0.75 -16.14
CA LEU A 319 32.58 -1.53 -15.62
C LEU A 319 32.90 -2.72 -16.53
N TRP A 320 31.82 -3.41 -16.96
CA TRP A 320 32.14 -4.63 -17.73
C TRP A 320 32.72 -4.27 -19.10
N PRO A 321 32.05 -3.39 -19.92
CA PRO A 321 32.67 -3.05 -21.21
C PRO A 321 34.12 -2.56 -21.04
N HIS A 322 34.40 -1.75 -19.99
CA HIS A 322 35.79 -1.30 -19.75
C HIS A 322 36.71 -2.47 -19.41
N ALA A 323 36.26 -3.35 -18.61
CA ALA A 323 37.09 -4.53 -18.28
C ALA A 323 37.46 -5.33 -19.53
N VAL A 324 36.45 -5.50 -20.40
CA VAL A 324 36.72 -6.30 -21.62
C VAL A 324 37.69 -5.54 -22.53
N GLN A 325 37.45 -4.21 -22.64
CA GLN A 325 38.31 -3.40 -23.54
C GLN A 325 39.76 -3.41 -23.04
N ARG A 326 40.02 -3.37 -21.77
CA ARG A 326 41.39 -3.24 -21.20
C ARG A 326 41.92 -4.61 -20.76
N ASN A 327 41.01 -5.60 -20.98
CA ASN A 327 41.37 -6.93 -20.46
C ASN A 327 41.85 -6.86 -19.00
N ASP A 328 41.07 -6.13 -18.17
CA ASP A 328 41.41 -5.94 -16.74
C ASP A 328 40.13 -5.94 -15.90
N LEU A 329 40.16 -6.79 -14.73
CA LEU A 329 38.91 -6.94 -13.93
C LEU A 329 39.03 -6.19 -12.62
N ASN A 330 40.00 -5.43 -12.46
CA ASN A 330 40.29 -4.89 -11.12
C ASN A 330 39.16 -3.94 -10.67
N ALA A 331 38.72 -3.11 -11.59
CA ALA A 331 37.65 -2.18 -11.16
C ALA A 331 36.35 -2.94 -10.85
N LEU A 332 36.05 -3.90 -11.71
CA LEU A 332 34.85 -4.71 -11.41
C LEU A 332 35.01 -5.48 -10.09
N LEU A 333 36.20 -6.04 -9.89
CA LEU A 333 36.43 -6.80 -8.64
C LEU A 333 36.29 -5.87 -7.43
N ALA A 334 36.83 -4.65 -7.52
CA ALA A 334 36.70 -3.72 -6.38
C ALA A 334 35.22 -3.41 -6.11
N PHE A 335 34.54 -3.18 -7.13
CA PHE A 335 33.10 -2.95 -6.95
C PHE A 335 32.41 -4.18 -6.35
N ALA A 336 32.67 -5.37 -6.90
CA ALA A 336 32.04 -6.63 -6.45
C ALA A 336 32.36 -6.89 -4.97
N GLN A 337 33.48 -6.42 -4.46
CA GLN A 337 33.83 -6.64 -3.03
C GLN A 337 33.10 -5.63 -2.14
N ALA A 338 32.91 -4.44 -2.70
CA ALA A 338 32.36 -3.37 -1.84
C ALA A 338 30.83 -3.41 -1.82
N ARG A 339 30.19 -3.75 -2.89
CA ARG A 339 28.73 -3.53 -3.04
C ARG A 339 27.93 -4.41 -2.06
N PRO A 340 28.27 -5.68 -1.83
CA PRO A 340 27.47 -6.49 -0.89
C PRO A 340 27.50 -5.91 0.53
N GLN A 341 28.45 -5.02 0.77
CA GLN A 341 28.52 -4.40 2.11
C GLN A 341 27.60 -3.18 2.20
N VAL A 342 27.04 -2.80 1.06
CA VAL A 342 26.09 -1.67 1.05
C VAL A 342 24.66 -2.20 1.08
N MET A 343 23.90 -1.60 1.91
CA MET A 343 22.48 -2.01 2.02
C MET A 343 21.74 -1.72 0.70
N ASP A 344 20.78 -2.64 0.44
CA ASP A 344 20.00 -2.39 -0.81
C ASP A 344 19.10 -1.15 -0.64
N CYS A 345 18.72 -0.65 -1.77
CA CYS A 345 17.87 0.56 -1.75
C CYS A 345 16.56 0.28 -1.02
N VAL A 346 16.17 1.31 -0.20
CA VAL A 346 14.98 1.11 0.66
C VAL A 346 13.71 1.51 -0.12
N GLY A 347 13.96 2.07 -1.38
CA GLY A 347 12.81 2.30 -2.28
C GLY A 347 11.99 3.52 -1.84
N THR A 348 10.69 3.57 -2.36
CA THR A 348 9.83 4.76 -2.15
C THR A 348 9.18 4.70 -0.76
N GLY A 349 9.38 3.53 -0.06
CA GLY A 349 8.83 3.32 1.31
C GLY A 349 9.70 3.98 2.38
N GLY A 350 10.83 4.44 2.02
CA GLY A 350 11.68 5.32 2.84
C GLY A 350 12.23 4.59 4.07
N ALA A 351 13.20 5.16 4.63
CA ALA A 351 13.82 4.61 5.86
C ALA A 351 14.00 5.73 6.89
N PRO A 352 13.73 5.23 8.15
CA PRO A 352 13.97 6.23 9.21
C PRO A 352 15.47 6.49 9.42
N GLY A 353 15.82 7.70 10.08
CA GLY A 353 17.24 8.11 10.32
C GLY A 353 18.00 7.05 11.12
N SER A 354 17.28 6.09 11.80
CA SER A 354 17.96 5.06 12.62
C SER A 354 18.34 3.83 11.78
N ALA A 355 17.92 3.86 10.54
CA ALA A 355 18.07 2.65 9.70
C ALA A 355 19.48 2.59 9.10
N GLY A 356 20.26 3.73 9.38
CA GLY A 356 21.68 3.71 8.99
C GLY A 356 21.85 3.82 7.46
N VAL A 357 20.86 4.43 6.75
CA VAL A 357 21.00 4.58 5.28
C VAL A 357 21.86 5.83 5.00
N HIS A 358 22.78 5.56 4.10
CA HIS A 358 23.60 6.73 3.72
C HIS A 358 23.00 7.41 2.48
N TRP A 359 22.86 8.82 2.68
CA TRP A 359 22.11 9.52 1.61
C TRP A 359 23.05 10.48 0.87
N PHE A 360 22.66 10.69 -0.43
CA PHE A 360 23.41 11.63 -1.29
C PHE A 360 22.41 12.59 -1.94
N ALA A 361 22.96 13.88 -2.09
CA ALA A 361 22.13 14.89 -2.77
C ALA A 361 22.99 15.74 -3.71
N PRO A 362 22.27 16.32 -4.69
CA PRO A 362 23.05 17.18 -5.59
C PRO A 362 23.71 18.35 -4.84
N ASN A 363 25.01 18.72 -5.15
CA ASN A 363 25.86 19.70 -4.42
C ASN A 363 25.30 21.11 -4.60
N ASP A 364 24.55 21.47 -5.59
CA ASP A 364 24.21 22.89 -5.89
C ASP A 364 22.72 23.13 -5.65
N ASN A 365 22.10 22.29 -4.71
CA ASN A 365 20.65 22.41 -4.45
C ASN A 365 19.83 22.57 -5.74
N ASP A 366 20.33 22.11 -6.83
CA ASP A 366 19.65 22.23 -8.15
C ASP A 366 18.36 21.40 -8.17
N LEU A 367 18.26 20.46 -7.20
CA LEU A 367 17.03 19.66 -7.05
C LEU A 367 16.63 19.62 -5.57
N ASP A 368 15.60 20.50 -5.31
CA ASP A 368 15.21 20.60 -3.89
C ASP A 368 14.65 19.26 -3.37
N ASP A 369 15.28 18.75 -2.23
CA ASP A 369 14.71 17.61 -1.46
C ASP A 369 14.95 16.28 -2.18
N PHE A 370 15.83 16.38 -3.21
CA PHE A 370 16.18 15.10 -3.87
C PHE A 370 17.24 14.37 -3.03
N VAL A 371 16.97 13.06 -2.86
CA VAL A 371 18.03 12.29 -2.17
C VAL A 371 18.13 10.91 -2.84
N ALA A 372 19.36 10.49 -2.87
CA ALA A 372 19.62 9.12 -3.35
C ALA A 372 20.40 8.33 -2.30
N CYS A 373 19.96 7.04 -2.14
CA CYS A 373 20.70 6.21 -1.16
C CYS A 373 22.01 5.70 -1.77
N ARG A 374 22.87 5.21 -0.88
CA ARG A 374 24.21 4.80 -1.33
C ARG A 374 24.09 3.68 -2.39
N ALA A 375 23.11 2.81 -2.20
CA ALA A 375 22.97 1.74 -3.22
C ALA A 375 22.68 2.33 -4.59
N CYS A 376 21.72 3.27 -4.68
CA CYS A 376 21.36 3.84 -6.00
C CYS A 376 22.50 4.74 -6.52
N MET A 377 23.17 5.35 -5.58
CA MET A 377 24.38 6.07 -6.01
C MET A 377 25.38 5.14 -6.71
N GLU A 378 25.64 4.01 -6.07
CA GLU A 378 26.66 3.08 -6.61
C GLU A 378 26.17 2.41 -7.89
N ASP A 379 24.88 2.14 -7.93
CA ASP A 379 24.39 1.29 -9.04
C ASP A 379 24.02 2.15 -10.25
N HIS A 380 23.67 3.45 -10.02
CA HIS A 380 23.04 4.14 -11.19
C HIS A 380 23.79 5.44 -11.48
N LEU A 381 24.51 6.00 -10.53
CA LEU A 381 25.06 7.34 -10.81
C LEU A 381 26.58 7.30 -10.91
N VAL A 382 27.19 6.45 -10.02
CA VAL A 382 28.67 6.42 -10.08
C VAL A 382 29.09 5.87 -11.44
N GLY A 383 30.12 6.61 -12.03
CA GLY A 383 30.62 6.19 -13.35
C GLY A 383 29.95 6.98 -14.48
N THR A 384 28.89 7.69 -14.08
CA THR A 384 28.30 8.59 -15.10
C THR A 384 28.88 9.99 -14.92
N THR A 385 28.49 10.88 -15.96
CA THR A 385 29.00 12.28 -15.89
C THR A 385 28.35 13.04 -14.74
N PHE A 386 27.36 12.35 -14.04
CA PHE A 386 26.67 13.08 -12.97
C PHE A 386 27.30 12.81 -11.61
N GLU A 387 28.20 11.87 -11.53
CA GLU A 387 28.74 11.42 -10.23
C GLU A 387 29.27 12.61 -9.42
N SER A 388 29.96 13.50 -10.05
CA SER A 388 30.62 14.59 -9.29
C SER A 388 29.62 15.64 -8.83
N ARG A 389 28.46 15.47 -9.25
CA ARG A 389 27.46 16.49 -8.86
C ARG A 389 26.71 16.08 -7.59
N PHE A 390 27.04 14.88 -7.14
CA PHE A 390 26.32 14.41 -5.94
C PHE A 390 27.31 14.32 -4.76
N GLY A 391 26.84 14.78 -3.62
CA GLY A 391 27.63 14.69 -2.37
C GLY A 391 26.70 14.51 -1.16
N ALA A 392 27.37 14.70 0.01
CA ALA A 392 26.56 14.56 1.25
C ALA A 392 25.48 15.65 1.31
N PRO A 393 24.30 15.12 1.69
CA PRO A 393 23.24 16.13 1.77
C PRO A 393 23.55 17.25 2.76
N ALA A 394 22.98 18.42 2.46
CA ALA A 394 23.20 19.57 3.36
C ALA A 394 22.56 19.33 4.73
N LEU A 395 21.45 18.58 4.69
CA LEU A 395 20.80 18.29 5.99
C LEU A 395 20.88 16.79 6.30
N MET A 396 21.25 16.59 7.58
CA MET A 396 21.25 15.16 8.01
C MET A 396 19.84 14.73 8.42
N GLN A 397 19.58 13.54 7.97
CA GLN A 397 18.23 13.05 8.32
C GLN A 397 18.10 12.91 9.85
N ARG A 398 17.13 13.53 10.33
CA ARG A 398 16.88 13.38 11.79
C ARG A 398 16.31 12.00 12.11
N ALA A 399 16.49 11.59 13.38
CA ALA A 399 16.15 10.20 13.74
C ALA A 399 14.65 9.92 13.51
N ASP A 400 13.82 10.97 13.50
CA ASP A 400 12.35 10.74 13.38
C ASP A 400 11.87 11.00 11.94
N GLU A 401 12.83 11.37 11.06
CA GLU A 401 12.42 11.65 9.66
C GLU A 401 12.57 10.40 8.78
N VAL A 402 11.55 10.25 7.86
CA VAL A 402 11.64 9.12 6.90
C VAL A 402 11.94 9.68 5.51
N TRP A 403 13.15 9.30 5.12
CA TRP A 403 13.51 9.71 3.75
C TRP A 403 13.29 8.52 2.81
N ALA A 404 12.82 8.88 1.55
CA ALA A 404 12.74 7.85 0.49
C ALA A 404 13.70 8.18 -0.66
N CYS A 405 14.19 7.06 -1.19
CA CYS A 405 15.17 7.28 -2.28
C CYS A 405 14.44 7.68 -3.57
N ASP A 406 14.84 8.86 -4.09
CA ASP A 406 14.18 9.36 -5.31
C ASP A 406 14.66 8.60 -6.56
N MET A 407 15.76 7.94 -6.45
CA MET A 407 16.29 7.16 -7.61
C MET A 407 15.59 5.79 -7.70
N SER A 408 14.75 5.59 -6.73
CA SER A 408 14.08 4.27 -6.75
C SER A 408 12.97 4.26 -7.82
N PHE A 409 12.73 5.45 -8.39
CA PHE A 409 11.76 5.46 -9.50
C PHE A 409 12.43 5.02 -10.80
N PRO A 410 11.84 4.06 -11.45
CA PRO A 410 12.46 3.50 -12.68
C PRO A 410 12.71 4.59 -13.73
N TYR A 411 11.74 5.53 -13.88
CA TYR A 411 11.94 6.60 -14.89
C TYR A 411 13.20 7.41 -14.58
N ILE A 412 13.39 7.74 -13.29
CA ILE A 412 14.57 8.57 -12.93
C ILE A 412 15.86 7.78 -13.13
N THR A 413 15.84 6.49 -12.77
CA THR A 413 17.05 5.66 -13.03
C THR A 413 17.35 5.57 -14.53
N ARG A 414 16.29 5.38 -15.33
CA ARG A 414 16.55 5.32 -16.79
C ARG A 414 17.04 6.68 -17.30
N ALA A 415 16.48 7.76 -16.72
CA ALA A 415 16.92 9.09 -17.16
C ALA A 415 18.40 9.30 -16.82
N ALA A 416 18.78 8.83 -15.65
CA ALA A 416 20.21 8.94 -15.30
C ALA A 416 21.09 8.21 -16.32
N LYS A 417 20.61 7.06 -16.67
CA LYS A 417 21.40 6.32 -17.68
C LYS A 417 21.39 7.04 -19.03
N GLU A 418 20.26 7.43 -19.49
CA GLU A 418 20.13 8.02 -20.84
C GLU A 418 20.90 9.35 -20.92
N PHE A 419 20.77 10.19 -19.96
CA PHE A 419 21.33 11.54 -20.10
C PHE A 419 22.75 11.58 -19.52
N GLY A 420 23.06 10.64 -18.68
CA GLY A 420 24.41 10.64 -18.07
C GLY A 420 25.43 9.84 -18.90
N ILE A 421 24.93 8.90 -19.61
CA ILE A 421 25.90 8.06 -20.35
C ILE A 421 25.67 8.24 -21.84
N ALA A 422 24.46 8.09 -22.35
CA ALA A 422 24.23 8.03 -23.81
C ALA A 422 24.30 9.43 -24.44
N ARG A 423 23.94 10.47 -23.64
CA ARG A 423 23.88 11.79 -24.30
C ARG A 423 24.94 12.71 -23.68
N GLY A 424 25.92 12.18 -23.14
CA GLY A 424 27.19 12.90 -22.86
C GLY A 424 27.04 13.87 -21.70
N GLY A 425 26.06 13.59 -20.73
CA GLY A 425 26.04 14.38 -19.47
C GLY A 425 25.10 15.57 -19.57
N ASP A 426 23.91 15.41 -20.14
CA ASP A 426 22.89 16.46 -20.20
C ASP A 426 22.17 16.61 -18.85
N TRP A 427 22.79 17.37 -17.99
CA TRP A 427 22.30 17.51 -16.60
C TRP A 427 20.95 18.23 -16.58
N THR A 428 20.74 19.20 -17.48
CA THR A 428 19.46 19.96 -17.51
C THR A 428 18.29 19.03 -17.82
N SER A 429 18.47 18.16 -18.72
CA SER A 429 17.38 17.22 -19.06
C SER A 429 17.11 16.24 -17.92
N PHE A 430 18.19 15.82 -17.30
CA PHE A 430 17.98 14.92 -16.14
C PHE A 430 17.20 15.63 -15.04
N LYS A 431 17.50 16.87 -14.82
CA LYS A 431 16.77 17.60 -13.77
C LYS A 431 15.28 17.74 -14.16
N ALA A 432 15.16 18.12 -15.40
CA ALA A 432 13.77 18.28 -15.85
C ALA A 432 12.99 16.95 -15.71
N ALA A 433 13.66 15.90 -15.95
CA ALA A 433 12.97 14.59 -15.83
C ALA A 433 12.62 14.28 -14.37
N VAL A 434 13.56 14.62 -13.48
CA VAL A 434 13.30 14.33 -12.05
C VAL A 434 12.15 15.21 -11.56
N VAL A 435 12.22 16.47 -11.91
CA VAL A 435 11.17 17.40 -11.43
C VAL A 435 9.81 16.96 -12.00
N HIS A 436 9.84 16.58 -13.25
CA HIS A 436 8.57 16.14 -13.86
C HIS A 436 7.98 14.93 -13.14
N ARG A 437 8.76 13.97 -12.92
CA ARG A 437 8.17 12.77 -12.29
C ARG A 437 7.77 13.06 -10.84
N MET A 438 8.52 13.91 -10.13
CA MET A 438 8.23 14.12 -8.69
C MET A 438 6.97 14.98 -8.53
N ARG A 439 6.52 15.65 -9.60
CA ARG A 439 5.29 16.47 -9.49
C ARG A 439 4.04 15.60 -9.66
N LEU A 440 4.29 14.37 -10.08
CA LEU A 440 3.11 13.54 -10.34
C LEU A 440 2.83 12.64 -9.14
N ALA A 441 1.53 12.45 -8.84
CA ALA A 441 1.17 11.52 -7.75
C ALA A 441 1.31 10.05 -8.20
N ALA A 442 1.56 9.25 -7.15
CA ALA A 442 1.61 7.81 -7.49
C ALA A 442 0.25 7.33 -8.01
N CYS A 443 0.35 6.44 -8.94
CA CYS A 443 -0.91 5.87 -9.49
C CYS A 443 -1.44 4.78 -8.55
N THR A 444 -2.78 4.96 -8.18
CA THR A 444 -3.35 3.96 -7.22
C THR A 444 -4.07 2.86 -7.97
N GLY A 445 -4.15 3.08 -9.33
CA GLY A 445 -4.86 2.03 -10.11
C GLY A 445 -6.37 2.19 -9.99
N GLY A 446 -6.79 3.16 -9.21
CA GLY A 446 -8.24 3.32 -8.99
C GLY A 446 -8.86 4.25 -10.06
N ALA A 447 -10.25 4.25 -10.00
CA ALA A 447 -10.97 5.06 -11.01
C ALA A 447 -10.83 6.57 -10.66
N VAL A 448 -10.41 7.33 -11.72
CA VAL A 448 -10.22 8.78 -11.47
C VAL A 448 -10.81 9.54 -12.68
N ASP A 449 -11.05 10.85 -12.30
CA ASP A 449 -11.51 11.73 -13.39
C ASP A 449 -10.39 11.91 -14.45
N PRO A 450 -10.70 11.50 -15.75
CA PRO A 450 -9.67 11.52 -16.79
C PRO A 450 -9.14 12.94 -17.06
N ARG A 451 -9.73 14.03 -16.49
CA ARG A 451 -9.27 15.42 -16.74
C ARG A 451 -8.20 15.81 -15.72
N THR A 452 -8.03 15.03 -14.79
CA THR A 452 -7.10 15.42 -13.71
C THR A 452 -5.66 15.07 -14.09
N ARG A 453 -5.58 14.35 -15.23
CA ARG A 453 -4.17 14.05 -15.58
C ARG A 453 -4.09 13.67 -17.07
N THR A 454 -2.82 13.58 -17.48
CA THR A 454 -2.60 13.24 -18.91
C THR A 454 -2.62 11.71 -19.09
N TRP A 455 -3.22 11.32 -20.29
CA TRP A 455 -3.37 9.86 -20.50
C TRP A 455 -2.74 9.45 -21.83
N PHE A 456 -2.37 8.23 -21.84
CA PHE A 456 -1.69 7.72 -23.04
C PHE A 456 -2.42 6.44 -23.51
N THR A 457 -2.22 6.17 -24.84
CA THR A 457 -2.59 4.85 -25.41
C THR A 457 -1.55 4.42 -26.44
N THR A 458 -1.83 3.20 -26.88
CA THR A 458 -0.84 2.74 -27.88
C THR A 458 -1.16 3.34 -29.27
N ARG A 459 -0.05 3.54 -30.03
CA ARG A 459 -0.24 4.05 -31.39
C ARG A 459 -1.18 3.15 -32.20
N ARG A 460 -0.78 1.81 -32.08
CA ARG A 460 -1.85 0.88 -32.57
C ARG A 460 -2.92 0.71 -31.49
N ARG A 461 -4.04 1.45 -31.77
CA ARG A 461 -5.01 1.71 -30.69
C ARG A 461 -5.74 0.41 -30.30
N ILE A 462 -5.81 0.27 -28.93
CA ILE A 462 -6.72 -0.73 -28.35
C ILE A 462 -7.85 0.01 -27.63
N ASP A 463 -9.05 -0.31 -28.12
CA ASP A 463 -10.21 0.44 -27.58
C ASP A 463 -10.35 0.23 -26.07
N ASP A 464 -10.45 1.39 -25.31
CA ASP A 464 -10.79 1.37 -23.86
C ASP A 464 -9.54 1.11 -23.01
N MET A 465 -8.44 1.20 -23.74
CA MET A 465 -7.20 1.03 -22.95
C MET A 465 -6.55 2.41 -22.75
N VAL A 466 -6.32 2.64 -21.47
CA VAL A 466 -5.70 3.96 -21.20
C VAL A 466 -4.63 3.78 -20.12
N PHE A 467 -3.58 4.74 -20.20
CA PHE A 467 -2.48 4.74 -19.22
C PHE A 467 -2.29 6.16 -18.67
N CYS A 468 -2.17 6.18 -17.40
CA CYS A 468 -1.89 7.53 -16.87
C CYS A 468 -0.42 7.92 -17.09
N GLU A 469 -0.21 9.21 -16.99
CA GLU A 469 1.15 9.73 -17.29
C GLU A 469 2.18 9.15 -16.30
N THR A 470 1.81 9.00 -15.05
CA THR A 470 2.78 8.44 -14.07
C THR A 470 3.22 7.04 -14.48
N CYS A 471 2.28 6.14 -14.78
CA CYS A 471 2.64 4.75 -15.15
C CYS A 471 3.39 4.75 -16.49
N PHE A 472 3.01 5.69 -17.37
CA PHE A 472 3.77 5.77 -18.64
C PHE A 472 5.24 6.09 -18.34
N LEU A 473 5.49 7.09 -17.46
CA LEU A 473 6.89 7.47 -17.18
C LEU A 473 7.64 6.32 -16.49
N ASP A 474 6.97 5.58 -15.62
CA ASP A 474 7.71 4.60 -14.80
C ASP A 474 7.83 3.27 -15.54
N THR A 475 7.08 3.10 -16.64
CA THR A 475 7.17 1.76 -17.27
C THR A 475 7.62 1.92 -18.73
N VAL A 476 7.29 3.09 -19.38
CA VAL A 476 7.40 3.12 -20.85
C VAL A 476 8.46 4.15 -21.22
N ALA A 477 8.36 5.32 -20.66
CA ALA A 477 9.25 6.41 -21.09
C ALA A 477 10.72 5.99 -21.02
N LEU A 478 11.46 6.44 -22.09
CA LEU A 478 12.93 6.21 -22.25
C LEU A 478 13.23 4.72 -22.40
N THR A 479 12.24 3.98 -22.81
CA THR A 479 12.52 2.61 -23.28
C THR A 479 12.47 2.59 -24.81
N GLU A 480 12.82 1.42 -25.35
CA GLU A 480 12.87 1.35 -26.83
C GLU A 480 11.46 1.41 -27.43
N PHE A 481 10.39 1.28 -26.56
CA PHE A 481 9.03 1.24 -27.15
C PHE A 481 8.29 2.55 -26.87
N GLU A 482 8.92 3.54 -26.39
CA GLU A 482 8.24 4.79 -26.04
C GLU A 482 7.43 5.33 -27.22
N ASN A 483 7.97 5.09 -28.40
CA ASN A 483 7.32 5.69 -29.57
C ASN A 483 6.08 4.89 -29.99
N GLU A 484 5.85 3.83 -29.33
CA GLU A 484 4.61 3.07 -29.64
C GLU A 484 3.42 3.62 -28.86
N PHE A 485 3.69 4.65 -28.10
CA PHE A 485 2.60 5.21 -27.28
C PHE A 485 2.38 6.67 -27.66
N VAL A 486 1.07 7.01 -27.59
CA VAL A 486 0.77 8.41 -27.97
C VAL A 486 -0.22 8.97 -26.92
N PRO A 487 -0.12 10.28 -26.68
CA PRO A 487 -1.03 10.89 -25.69
C PRO A 487 -2.48 10.93 -26.19
N LEU A 488 -3.39 10.78 -25.24
CA LEU A 488 -4.82 10.88 -25.59
C LEU A 488 -5.28 12.33 -25.39
N PRO A 489 -6.19 12.68 -26.23
CA PRO A 489 -6.73 14.02 -26.01
C PRO A 489 -7.52 14.09 -24.69
N PRO A 490 -7.53 15.34 -24.10
CA PRO A 490 -8.25 15.47 -22.83
C PRO A 490 -9.73 15.05 -22.95
N ALA A 491 -10.15 14.30 -21.87
CA ALA A 491 -11.56 13.82 -21.90
C ALA A 491 -12.53 15.00 -21.89
N GLN A 492 -13.60 14.87 -22.74
CA GLN A 492 -14.53 16.02 -22.88
C GLN A 492 -15.80 15.78 -22.07
N GLU A 493 -16.03 14.56 -21.64
CA GLU A 493 -17.32 14.23 -20.98
C GLU A 493 -17.15 14.31 -19.46
N GLU A 494 -18.25 14.97 -18.85
CA GLU A 494 -18.23 15.09 -17.37
C GLU A 494 -18.78 13.81 -16.73
N GLY A 495 -18.17 13.39 -15.69
CA GLY A 495 -18.68 12.24 -14.90
C GLY A 495 -18.02 10.92 -15.34
N LEU A 496 -17.04 11.00 -16.38
CA LEU A 496 -16.37 9.76 -16.81
C LEU A 496 -15.25 9.39 -15.83
N GLN A 497 -15.14 8.04 -15.61
CA GLN A 497 -14.03 7.59 -14.73
C GLN A 497 -13.16 6.57 -15.48
N TRP A 498 -11.82 6.98 -15.41
CA TRP A 498 -10.87 6.02 -16.01
C TRP A 498 -9.99 5.36 -14.93
N MET A 499 -9.64 4.08 -15.32
CA MET A 499 -8.64 3.38 -14.49
C MET A 499 -7.40 3.07 -15.33
N CYS A 500 -6.25 3.35 -14.66
CA CYS A 500 -5.01 3.11 -15.43
C CYS A 500 -4.76 1.61 -15.60
N ASP A 501 -4.60 1.19 -16.86
CA ASP A 501 -4.45 -0.27 -17.14
C ASP A 501 -3.01 -0.73 -16.87
N LEU A 502 -2.01 0.17 -16.86
CA LEU A 502 -0.61 -0.24 -16.64
C LEU A 502 -0.33 -0.34 -15.13
N ALA A 503 -1.33 0.06 -14.36
CA ALA A 503 -1.14 -0.12 -12.90
C ALA A 503 -1.33 -1.59 -12.50
N MET A 504 -1.86 -2.38 -13.49
CA MET A 504 -2.12 -3.81 -13.18
C MET A 504 -0.89 -4.67 -13.53
N PRO A 505 -0.46 -5.47 -12.57
CA PRO A 505 0.70 -6.32 -12.86
C PRO A 505 0.47 -7.20 -14.09
N THR A 506 -0.77 -7.55 -14.39
CA THR A 506 -1.04 -8.39 -15.57
C THR A 506 -0.74 -7.64 -16.87
N MET A 507 -0.53 -6.33 -16.77
CA MET A 507 -0.11 -5.56 -17.96
C MET A 507 1.40 -5.32 -17.93
N GLN A 508 1.97 -5.26 -16.72
CA GLN A 508 3.41 -4.91 -16.62
C GLN A 508 4.29 -6.10 -17.03
N VAL A 509 3.82 -7.29 -16.77
CA VAL A 509 4.66 -8.47 -17.06
C VAL A 509 4.81 -8.63 -18.59
N PRO A 510 3.73 -8.59 -19.35
CA PRO A 510 3.92 -8.71 -20.81
C PRO A 510 4.79 -7.57 -21.35
N PHE A 511 4.62 -6.37 -20.77
CA PHE A 511 5.50 -5.29 -21.26
C PHE A 511 6.97 -5.63 -20.99
N SER A 512 7.24 -6.05 -19.77
CA SER A 512 8.63 -6.46 -19.48
C SER A 512 9.10 -7.57 -20.43
N ALA A 513 8.23 -8.55 -20.70
CA ALA A 513 8.61 -9.61 -21.66
C ALA A 513 8.90 -9.01 -23.04
N ALA A 514 8.10 -8.06 -23.41
CA ALA A 514 8.34 -7.43 -24.73
C ALA A 514 9.70 -6.74 -24.77
N LEU A 515 10.09 -6.13 -23.65
CA LEU A 515 11.43 -5.47 -23.62
C LEU A 515 12.55 -6.50 -23.69
N THR A 516 12.33 -7.57 -23.02
CA THR A 516 13.39 -8.59 -23.01
C THR A 516 13.54 -9.21 -24.41
N GLU A 517 12.41 -9.29 -25.15
CA GLU A 517 12.48 -9.98 -26.46
C GLU A 517 12.55 -8.95 -27.59
N HIS A 518 12.59 -7.69 -27.17
CA HIS A 518 12.62 -6.60 -28.16
C HIS A 518 11.53 -6.77 -29.22
N ASN A 519 10.35 -7.17 -28.70
CA ASN A 519 9.20 -7.37 -29.60
C ASN A 519 7.92 -6.82 -28.94
N PHE A 520 7.47 -5.63 -29.57
CA PHE A 520 6.32 -4.93 -28.95
C PHE A 520 5.02 -5.72 -29.15
N ALA A 521 4.98 -6.55 -30.17
CA ALA A 521 3.76 -7.33 -30.46
C ALA A 521 3.37 -8.22 -29.27
N ILE A 522 4.35 -8.64 -28.48
CA ILE A 522 4.05 -9.48 -27.29
C ILE A 522 3.13 -8.71 -26.33
N PHE A 523 3.48 -7.44 -26.10
CA PHE A 523 2.64 -6.64 -25.18
C PHE A 523 1.29 -6.32 -25.82
N TRP A 524 1.39 -5.88 -27.05
CA TRP A 524 0.13 -5.48 -27.69
C TRP A 524 -0.88 -6.63 -27.72
N ASP A 525 -0.46 -7.84 -28.15
CA ASP A 525 -1.37 -9.01 -28.20
C ASP A 525 -1.94 -9.32 -26.81
N ALA A 526 -1.11 -9.26 -25.82
CA ALA A 526 -1.61 -9.56 -24.46
C ALA A 526 -2.59 -8.47 -23.98
N ALA A 527 -2.17 -7.23 -24.21
CA ALA A 527 -3.03 -6.13 -23.75
C ALA A 527 -4.41 -6.20 -24.43
N ASN A 528 -4.39 -6.46 -25.69
CA ASN A 528 -5.67 -6.57 -26.41
C ASN A 528 -6.56 -7.68 -25.86
N ARG A 529 -5.97 -8.74 -25.53
CA ARG A 529 -6.77 -9.85 -24.96
C ARG A 529 -7.23 -9.52 -23.53
N ILE A 530 -6.41 -8.87 -22.80
CA ILE A 530 -6.76 -8.58 -21.39
C ILE A 530 -7.92 -7.58 -21.35
N ILE A 531 -7.82 -6.57 -22.19
CA ILE A 531 -8.82 -5.48 -22.13
C ILE A 531 -10.19 -6.02 -22.58
N HIS A 532 -10.21 -7.04 -23.38
CA HIS A 532 -11.51 -7.47 -23.93
C HIS A 532 -12.02 -8.71 -23.20
N ALA A 533 -11.27 -9.14 -22.25
CA ALA A 533 -11.75 -10.28 -21.44
C ALA A 533 -12.50 -9.74 -20.21
N PRO A 534 -13.42 -10.61 -19.67
CA PRO A 534 -14.16 -10.17 -18.47
C PRO A 534 -13.20 -9.78 -17.32
N PHE A 535 -13.71 -8.79 -16.52
CA PHE A 535 -12.89 -8.26 -15.41
C PHE A 535 -12.67 -9.34 -14.34
N CYS A 536 -11.39 -9.52 -13.97
CA CYS A 536 -11.03 -10.51 -12.92
C CYS A 536 -11.07 -9.83 -11.55
N GLY A 537 -12.35 -9.96 -10.88
CA GLY A 537 -12.53 -9.27 -9.57
C GLY A 537 -12.65 -10.28 -8.43
N PRO A 538 -12.66 -9.78 -7.22
CA PRO A 538 -12.70 -10.65 -6.03
C PRO A 538 -14.01 -11.46 -5.95
N GLU A 539 -15.00 -10.96 -6.71
CA GLU A 539 -16.28 -11.71 -6.66
C GLU A 539 -16.27 -12.87 -7.66
N GLY A 540 -15.29 -12.91 -8.45
CA GLY A 540 -15.17 -14.01 -9.43
C GLY A 540 -15.80 -13.61 -10.77
N ILE A 541 -15.64 -14.47 -11.76
CA ILE A 541 -16.11 -14.20 -13.13
C ILE A 541 -17.19 -15.22 -13.51
N THR A 542 -18.29 -14.56 -14.03
CA THR A 542 -19.31 -15.48 -14.59
C THR A 542 -19.11 -15.62 -16.10
N GLY A 543 -18.95 -16.86 -16.57
CA GLY A 543 -18.69 -17.02 -18.02
C GLY A 543 -17.24 -16.71 -18.38
N GLY A 544 -16.87 -16.68 -19.73
CA GLY A 544 -15.51 -16.37 -20.20
C GLY A 544 -14.70 -17.65 -20.49
N ARG A 545 -13.47 -17.29 -20.99
CA ARG A 545 -12.60 -18.46 -21.30
C ARG A 545 -11.70 -18.77 -20.10
N TRP A 546 -11.60 -20.10 -19.87
CA TRP A 546 -10.83 -20.51 -18.68
C TRP A 546 -9.79 -21.57 -19.10
N PHE A 547 -8.75 -21.51 -18.24
CA PHE A 547 -7.64 -22.43 -18.58
C PHE A 547 -7.19 -23.16 -17.31
N THR A 548 -6.78 -24.47 -17.53
CA THR A 548 -6.14 -25.23 -16.43
C THR A 548 -4.94 -26.01 -16.97
N LEU A 549 -4.21 -26.65 -16.00
CA LEU A 549 -3.02 -27.43 -16.45
C LEU A 549 -3.43 -28.59 -17.36
N ASN A 550 -2.47 -28.91 -18.31
CA ASN A 550 -2.76 -30.10 -19.15
C ASN A 550 -3.01 -31.33 -18.28
N GLY A 551 -4.00 -32.09 -18.69
CA GLY A 551 -4.31 -33.28 -17.86
C GLY A 551 -5.42 -32.97 -16.84
N GLY A 552 -5.85 -31.69 -16.83
CA GLY A 552 -6.99 -31.29 -15.97
C GLY A 552 -6.58 -31.17 -14.50
N CYS A 553 -7.27 -30.08 -13.80
CA CYS A 553 -7.10 -29.86 -12.35
C CYS A 553 -8.30 -29.04 -11.84
N ASP A 554 -9.33 -29.77 -11.34
CA ASP A 554 -10.66 -29.19 -11.04
C ASP A 554 -10.55 -28.13 -9.93
N GLY A 555 -9.42 -28.05 -9.18
CA GLY A 555 -9.31 -27.06 -8.07
C GLY A 555 -8.44 -25.86 -8.49
N PHE A 556 -8.19 -25.81 -9.78
CA PHE A 556 -7.31 -24.73 -10.26
C PHE A 556 -7.79 -24.27 -11.64
N ALA A 557 -7.96 -22.98 -11.71
CA ALA A 557 -8.33 -22.46 -13.03
C ALA A 557 -7.90 -20.98 -13.14
N VAL A 558 -7.55 -20.65 -14.36
CA VAL A 558 -7.04 -19.28 -14.59
C VAL A 558 -7.91 -18.63 -15.67
N CYS A 559 -8.31 -17.45 -15.41
CA CYS A 559 -9.18 -16.77 -16.41
C CYS A 559 -8.34 -16.25 -17.58
N GLU A 560 -9.01 -15.83 -18.65
CA GLU A 560 -8.32 -15.41 -19.90
C GLU A 560 -7.39 -14.22 -19.64
N ARG A 561 -7.78 -13.30 -18.81
CA ARG A 561 -6.91 -12.13 -18.53
C ARG A 561 -5.60 -12.57 -17.87
N CYS A 562 -5.75 -13.33 -16.81
CA CYS A 562 -4.53 -13.77 -16.10
C CYS A 562 -3.70 -14.72 -16.97
N PHE A 563 -4.43 -15.49 -17.79
CA PHE A 563 -3.67 -16.38 -18.71
C PHE A 563 -2.85 -15.54 -19.69
N ALA A 564 -3.45 -14.48 -20.25
CA ALA A 564 -2.73 -13.64 -21.23
C ALA A 564 -1.67 -12.78 -20.52
N GLY A 565 -1.93 -12.38 -19.26
CA GLY A 565 -1.05 -11.40 -18.57
C GLY A 565 0.11 -12.09 -17.85
N TRP A 566 -0.11 -13.36 -17.37
CA TRP A 566 0.96 -14.02 -16.58
C TRP A 566 1.51 -15.23 -17.32
N ILE A 567 0.61 -16.11 -17.82
CA ILE A 567 1.04 -17.45 -18.28
C ILE A 567 1.74 -17.32 -19.63
N VAL A 568 1.22 -16.54 -20.53
CA VAL A 568 1.80 -16.48 -21.90
C VAL A 568 3.15 -15.76 -21.84
N PRO A 569 3.23 -14.57 -21.21
CA PRO A 569 4.53 -13.87 -21.22
C PRO A 569 5.60 -14.62 -20.44
N LEU A 570 5.11 -15.56 -19.60
CA LEU A 570 6.14 -16.32 -18.86
C LEU A 570 6.39 -17.67 -19.52
N ARG A 571 5.94 -17.84 -20.74
CA ARG A 571 6.24 -18.94 -21.67
C ARG A 571 5.74 -20.27 -21.10
N ALA A 572 4.58 -20.19 -20.39
CA ALA A 572 4.09 -21.48 -19.81
C ALA A 572 2.81 -21.92 -20.52
N ALA A 573 2.43 -21.25 -21.56
CA ALA A 573 1.11 -21.49 -22.20
C ALA A 573 0.99 -22.93 -22.70
N PRO A 574 2.02 -23.52 -23.25
CA PRO A 574 1.88 -24.88 -23.81
C PRO A 574 1.51 -25.90 -22.74
N HIS A 575 1.57 -25.54 -21.50
CA HIS A 575 1.27 -26.53 -20.43
C HIS A 575 -0.15 -26.33 -19.89
N PHE A 576 -0.82 -25.55 -20.62
CA PHE A 576 -2.20 -25.30 -20.17
C PHE A 576 -3.17 -25.67 -21.29
N CYS A 577 -4.41 -25.98 -20.87
CA CYS A 577 -5.44 -26.25 -21.88
C CYS A 577 -6.74 -25.54 -21.47
N ALA A 578 -7.52 -25.23 -22.51
CA ALA A 578 -8.79 -24.51 -22.23
C ALA A 578 -9.82 -25.47 -21.61
N ILE A 579 -10.65 -24.90 -20.73
CA ILE A 579 -11.71 -25.71 -20.09
C ILE A 579 -13.03 -24.96 -20.27
N PRO A 580 -14.09 -25.75 -20.25
CA PRO A 580 -15.40 -25.09 -20.44
C PRO A 580 -15.68 -24.07 -19.32
N SER A 581 -16.38 -23.02 -19.80
CA SER A 581 -16.73 -22.00 -18.81
C SER A 581 -17.62 -22.59 -17.69
N PRO A 582 -17.20 -22.25 -16.50
CA PRO A 582 -18.04 -22.80 -15.41
C PRO A 582 -19.44 -22.15 -15.40
N GLY A 583 -20.49 -22.95 -15.51
CA GLY A 583 -21.89 -22.48 -15.42
C GLY A 583 -22.12 -21.58 -14.20
N ASN A 584 -21.13 -21.53 -13.20
CA ASN A 584 -21.25 -20.68 -12.00
C ASN A 584 -20.07 -19.71 -11.91
N THR A 585 -20.29 -18.67 -11.00
CA THR A 585 -19.20 -17.69 -10.76
C THR A 585 -17.98 -18.38 -10.12
N ARG A 586 -16.91 -18.23 -10.79
CA ARG A 586 -15.68 -18.87 -10.31
C ARG A 586 -14.59 -17.83 -10.12
N LEU A 587 -13.81 -17.97 -8.95
CA LEU A 587 -12.69 -17.04 -8.67
C LEU A 587 -11.40 -17.55 -9.33
N CYS A 588 -10.75 -16.68 -10.05
CA CYS A 588 -9.48 -17.04 -10.72
C CYS A 588 -8.40 -17.34 -9.68
N SER A 589 -7.62 -18.41 -10.00
CA SER A 589 -6.58 -18.82 -9.03
C SER A 589 -5.43 -17.80 -9.01
N PHE A 590 -5.43 -16.91 -10.01
CA PHE A 590 -4.32 -15.90 -10.03
C PHE A 590 -4.89 -14.52 -9.68
N HIS A 591 -6.04 -14.55 -9.11
CA HIS A 591 -6.48 -13.27 -8.51
C HIS A 591 -5.87 -13.09 -7.12
N PRO A 592 -5.45 -11.86 -6.73
CA PRO A 592 -4.75 -11.59 -5.45
C PRO A 592 -5.60 -12.01 -4.25
N THR A 593 -6.92 -12.03 -4.42
CA THR A 593 -7.74 -12.44 -3.26
C THR A 593 -7.90 -13.96 -3.19
N ALA A 594 -7.42 -14.62 -4.24
CA ALA A 594 -7.48 -16.09 -4.15
C ALA A 594 -6.53 -16.63 -3.07
N PRO A 595 -6.88 -17.62 -2.31
CA PRO A 595 -6.16 -18.11 -1.12
C PRO A 595 -4.72 -18.50 -1.44
N ARG A 596 -4.41 -18.92 -2.70
CA ARG A 596 -3.04 -19.42 -2.93
C ARG A 596 -2.36 -18.64 -4.06
N PHE A 597 -2.85 -17.50 -4.24
CA PHE A 597 -2.32 -16.71 -5.37
C PHE A 597 -0.80 -16.54 -5.21
N GLN A 598 -0.33 -16.07 -4.03
CA GLN A 598 1.12 -15.76 -3.88
C GLN A 598 1.97 -17.02 -4.08
N LEU A 599 1.49 -18.08 -3.48
CA LEU A 599 2.26 -19.34 -3.65
C LEU A 599 2.34 -19.76 -5.11
N PHE A 600 1.17 -19.82 -5.78
CA PHE A 600 1.22 -20.27 -7.20
C PHE A 600 2.03 -19.30 -8.05
N PHE A 601 1.87 -18.07 -7.79
CA PHE A 601 2.64 -17.10 -8.60
C PHE A 601 4.15 -17.27 -8.38
N THR A 602 4.56 -17.42 -7.12
CA THR A 602 6.00 -17.63 -6.83
C THR A 602 6.52 -18.89 -7.52
N LYS A 603 5.69 -19.92 -7.50
CA LYS A 603 6.15 -21.16 -8.17
C LYS A 603 6.17 -21.01 -9.68
N LEU A 604 5.21 -20.26 -10.15
CA LEU A 604 5.26 -20.01 -11.61
C LEU A 604 6.50 -19.19 -11.97
N ALA A 605 6.81 -18.14 -11.23
CA ALA A 605 8.03 -17.36 -11.47
C ALA A 605 9.28 -18.24 -11.38
N GLN A 606 9.29 -19.12 -10.30
CA GLN A 606 10.41 -20.06 -10.21
C GLN A 606 10.51 -20.94 -11.46
N SER A 607 9.37 -21.40 -11.95
CA SER A 607 9.39 -22.27 -13.14
C SER A 607 9.93 -21.51 -14.36
N PHE A 608 9.63 -20.30 -14.41
CA PHE A 608 10.14 -19.49 -15.54
C PHE A 608 11.66 -19.36 -15.46
N VAL A 609 12.16 -19.07 -14.27
CA VAL A 609 13.61 -18.85 -14.14
C VAL A 609 14.37 -20.17 -14.36
N VAL A 610 13.78 -21.24 -13.83
CA VAL A 610 14.49 -22.54 -13.93
C VAL A 610 14.26 -23.15 -15.32
N GLY A 611 13.20 -22.71 -15.95
CA GLY A 611 12.91 -23.21 -17.32
C GLY A 611 12.14 -24.54 -17.29
N LEU A 612 11.58 -24.85 -16.12
CA LEU A 612 10.77 -26.08 -16.02
C LEU A 612 9.42 -25.73 -15.38
N ILE A 613 8.34 -26.45 -15.92
CA ILE A 613 6.99 -26.11 -15.40
C ILE A 613 6.73 -26.93 -14.14
N THR A 614 7.52 -27.89 -13.85
CA THR A 614 7.26 -28.93 -12.82
C THR A 614 7.07 -28.28 -11.44
N PRO A 615 7.91 -27.31 -11.02
CA PRO A 615 7.69 -26.74 -9.68
C PRO A 615 6.28 -26.16 -9.54
N PHE A 616 5.88 -25.52 -10.57
CA PHE A 616 4.52 -24.93 -10.51
C PHE A 616 3.46 -26.02 -10.63
N ALA A 617 3.55 -26.88 -11.62
CA ALA A 617 2.53 -27.92 -11.84
C ALA A 617 2.38 -28.84 -10.63
N GLU A 618 3.48 -29.23 -9.97
CA GLU A 618 3.38 -30.14 -8.81
C GLU A 618 2.69 -29.42 -7.64
N ALA A 619 3.07 -28.15 -7.53
CA ALA A 619 2.39 -27.40 -6.45
C ALA A 619 0.87 -27.33 -6.68
N VAL A 620 0.46 -27.04 -7.91
CA VAL A 620 -0.98 -26.94 -8.21
C VAL A 620 -1.65 -28.31 -8.03
N ARG A 621 -1.03 -29.34 -8.53
CA ARG A 621 -1.68 -30.67 -8.47
C ARG A 621 -1.76 -31.16 -7.03
N THR A 622 -0.79 -30.76 -6.28
CA THR A 622 -0.81 -31.21 -4.86
C THR A 622 -1.88 -30.44 -4.07
N LEU A 623 -2.08 -29.23 -4.47
CA LEU A 623 -2.90 -28.39 -3.56
C LEU A 623 -4.32 -28.24 -4.11
N ALA A 624 -4.49 -28.58 -5.33
CA ALA A 624 -5.79 -28.33 -5.99
C ALA A 624 -6.91 -29.08 -5.27
N HIS A 625 -6.54 -30.21 -4.55
CA HIS A 625 -7.63 -31.00 -3.94
C HIS A 625 -7.70 -30.73 -2.43
N ILE A 626 -6.86 -29.77 -2.05
CA ILE A 626 -6.86 -29.47 -0.60
C ILE A 626 -7.64 -28.16 -0.40
N VAL A 627 -8.58 -28.25 0.52
CA VAL A 627 -9.38 -27.05 0.80
C VAL A 627 -8.48 -25.99 1.48
N PRO A 628 -8.56 -24.75 0.95
CA PRO A 628 -7.71 -23.70 1.53
C PRO A 628 -8.05 -23.46 3.01
N CYS A 629 -7.02 -23.00 3.67
CA CYS A 629 -7.19 -22.74 5.12
C CYS A 629 -8.19 -21.59 5.33
N ARG A 630 -9.09 -21.77 6.33
CA ARG A 630 -10.17 -20.77 6.51
C ARG A 630 -9.80 -19.79 7.62
N GLY A 631 -8.47 -19.82 7.92
CA GLY A 631 -8.01 -18.79 8.88
C GLY A 631 -8.64 -18.96 10.26
N ALA A 632 -9.31 -17.88 10.71
CA ALA A 632 -9.80 -17.86 12.11
C ALA A 632 -11.19 -18.50 12.19
N THR A 633 -11.52 -19.33 11.23
CA THR A 633 -12.80 -20.05 11.29
C THR A 633 -12.59 -21.50 11.76
N GLN A 634 -13.49 -21.87 12.73
CA GLN A 634 -13.37 -23.25 13.23
C GLN A 634 -13.95 -24.24 12.20
N LEU A 635 -13.17 -25.28 12.05
CA LEU A 635 -13.67 -26.31 11.11
C LEU A 635 -14.14 -27.55 11.88
N VAL A 636 -15.32 -28.06 11.32
CA VAL A 636 -15.86 -29.27 11.97
C VAL A 636 -15.64 -30.46 11.04
N ASN A 637 -15.26 -31.59 11.68
CA ASN A 637 -15.06 -32.86 10.93
C ASN A 637 -13.95 -32.73 9.88
N ALA A 638 -12.91 -31.87 10.31
CA ALA A 638 -11.78 -31.71 9.36
C ALA A 638 -10.63 -32.65 9.75
N SER A 639 -9.84 -32.91 8.75
CA SER A 639 -8.61 -33.70 9.04
C SER A 639 -7.48 -32.78 9.53
N TRP A 640 -6.82 -33.31 10.59
CA TRP A 640 -5.83 -32.39 11.17
C TRP A 640 -4.46 -33.08 11.22
N TYR A 641 -3.41 -32.27 11.13
CA TYR A 641 -1.99 -32.68 11.31
C TYR A 641 -1.41 -31.98 12.53
N GLY A 642 -0.27 -32.41 13.01
CA GLY A 642 0.42 -31.71 14.11
C GLY A 642 0.16 -32.38 15.46
N PHE A 643 -0.14 -31.54 16.48
CA PHE A 643 -0.34 -32.07 17.85
C PHE A 643 -1.81 -31.86 18.26
N PRO A 644 -2.29 -32.72 19.10
CA PRO A 644 -3.70 -32.62 19.53
C PRO A 644 -4.04 -31.22 20.05
N ASP A 645 -3.07 -30.59 20.71
CA ASP A 645 -3.38 -29.24 21.22
C ASP A 645 -2.90 -28.16 20.25
N ALA A 646 -2.45 -28.56 19.18
CA ALA A 646 -2.03 -27.60 18.13
C ALA A 646 -2.32 -28.20 16.75
N PRO A 647 -3.63 -28.33 16.43
CA PRO A 647 -4.01 -28.95 15.15
C PRO A 647 -3.69 -28.05 13.96
N ILE A 648 -3.26 -28.68 12.91
CA ILE A 648 -2.88 -27.96 11.67
C ILE A 648 -3.73 -28.51 10.51
N CYS A 649 -4.36 -27.58 9.75
CA CYS A 649 -5.23 -28.05 8.65
C CYS A 649 -4.37 -28.57 7.48
N PRO A 650 -4.92 -29.34 6.60
CA PRO A 650 -4.16 -29.95 5.48
C PRO A 650 -3.47 -28.90 4.62
N ASP A 651 -4.17 -27.79 4.48
CA ASP A 651 -3.55 -26.75 3.62
C ASP A 651 -2.28 -26.20 4.27
N CYS A 652 -2.31 -25.77 5.54
CA CYS A 652 -1.13 -25.18 6.22
C CYS A 652 -0.03 -26.23 6.40
N TYR A 653 -0.45 -27.45 6.57
CA TYR A 653 0.59 -28.50 6.66
C TYR A 653 1.32 -28.67 5.33
N ALA A 654 0.49 -28.73 4.25
CA ALA A 654 1.12 -28.99 2.93
C ALA A 654 1.95 -27.79 2.47
N THR A 655 1.53 -26.56 2.80
CA THR A 655 2.20 -25.39 2.20
C THR A 655 3.31 -24.87 3.12
N PHE A 656 3.31 -25.31 4.37
CA PHE A 656 4.31 -24.70 5.27
C PHE A 656 4.93 -25.78 6.15
N ALA A 657 4.24 -26.52 6.93
CA ALA A 657 4.77 -27.39 8.01
C ALA A 657 5.50 -28.61 7.43
N ALA A 658 5.07 -29.13 6.26
CA ALA A 658 5.58 -30.43 5.78
C ALA A 658 7.06 -30.32 5.42
N ASN A 659 7.48 -29.08 5.07
CA ASN A 659 8.87 -28.95 4.61
C ASN A 659 9.77 -28.36 5.72
N THR A 660 9.32 -28.39 6.95
CA THR A 660 10.18 -27.94 8.08
C THR A 660 10.76 -29.15 8.82
N PRO A 661 11.89 -28.87 9.48
CA PRO A 661 12.54 -29.99 10.19
C PRO A 661 11.54 -30.74 11.10
N LEU A 662 10.68 -29.97 11.86
CA LEU A 662 9.70 -30.65 12.74
C LEU A 662 8.65 -31.41 11.92
N GLY A 663 8.22 -30.87 10.89
CA GLY A 663 7.24 -31.55 10.01
C GLY A 663 7.80 -32.84 9.40
N LYS A 664 9.19 -32.92 9.22
CA LYS A 664 9.80 -34.09 8.58
C LYS A 664 10.26 -35.11 9.64
N SER A 665 10.15 -34.76 10.91
CA SER A 665 10.73 -35.57 11.99
C SER A 665 9.95 -36.86 12.19
N GLY A 666 8.71 -36.99 11.53
CA GLY A 666 7.88 -38.21 11.70
C GLY A 666 7.32 -38.30 13.13
N GLN A 667 7.39 -37.27 13.92
CA GLN A 667 7.01 -37.34 15.36
C GLN A 667 5.67 -36.63 15.57
N LEU A 668 4.93 -36.41 14.42
CA LEU A 668 3.65 -35.70 14.65
C LEU A 668 2.54 -36.73 14.98
N PRO A 669 1.91 -36.54 16.09
CA PRO A 669 0.87 -37.49 16.51
C PRO A 669 -0.36 -37.42 15.60
N LEU A 670 -0.66 -36.25 15.14
CA LEU A 670 -1.79 -36.17 14.18
C LEU A 670 -1.28 -36.18 12.74
N THR A 671 -1.82 -37.19 11.91
CA THR A 671 -1.33 -37.31 10.51
C THR A 671 -2.52 -37.41 9.57
N GLY A 672 -3.46 -36.50 9.78
CA GLY A 672 -4.57 -36.42 8.79
C GLY A 672 -5.83 -37.14 9.28
N GLN A 673 -5.91 -37.34 10.58
CA GLN A 673 -7.12 -38.02 11.08
C GLN A 673 -8.25 -37.00 11.29
N PRO A 674 -9.52 -37.42 10.90
CA PRO A 674 -10.65 -36.49 11.09
C PRO A 674 -11.01 -36.33 12.58
N ASP A 675 -11.28 -35.12 12.88
CA ASP A 675 -11.73 -34.79 14.26
C ASP A 675 -13.06 -34.02 14.17
N PRO A 676 -14.07 -34.58 14.88
CA PRO A 676 -15.42 -34.00 14.77
C PRO A 676 -15.54 -32.70 15.58
N ARG A 677 -14.59 -32.40 16.36
CA ARG A 677 -14.72 -31.20 17.20
C ARG A 677 -14.39 -29.95 16.36
N PRO A 678 -15.14 -28.89 16.69
CA PRO A 678 -14.77 -27.62 16.05
C PRO A 678 -13.38 -27.13 16.50
N THR A 679 -12.50 -27.16 15.48
CA THR A 679 -11.11 -26.83 15.84
C THR A 679 -10.57 -25.79 14.85
N LEU A 680 -9.60 -24.96 15.42
CA LEU A 680 -8.96 -23.91 14.58
C LEU A 680 -7.57 -24.37 14.15
N CYS A 681 -7.30 -23.91 12.86
CA CYS A 681 -5.91 -24.20 12.44
C CYS A 681 -4.92 -23.29 13.18
N THR A 682 -3.83 -23.96 13.71
CA THR A 682 -2.86 -23.22 14.54
C THR A 682 -1.89 -22.45 13.66
N LEU A 683 -1.61 -22.92 12.45
CA LEU A 683 -0.50 -22.32 11.67
C LEU A 683 -1.05 -21.30 10.67
N TYR A 684 -2.38 -21.01 10.77
CA TYR A 684 -2.78 -19.88 9.90
C TYR A 684 -2.20 -18.57 10.42
N SER A 685 -1.74 -18.51 11.71
CA SER A 685 -1.17 -17.30 12.32
C SER A 685 0.34 -17.23 12.05
N GLN A 686 0.76 -15.98 11.72
CA GLN A 686 2.21 -15.79 11.46
C GLN A 686 3.03 -16.02 12.72
N ARG A 687 2.53 -15.48 13.81
CA ARG A 687 3.25 -15.72 15.09
C ARG A 687 3.44 -17.22 15.36
N MET A 688 2.40 -17.99 15.14
CA MET A 688 2.52 -19.45 15.42
C MET A 688 3.49 -20.11 14.44
N ARG A 689 3.52 -19.56 13.19
CA ARG A 689 4.50 -20.13 12.24
C ARG A 689 5.93 -19.84 12.70
N SER A 690 6.14 -18.66 13.27
CA SER A 690 7.48 -18.34 13.78
C SER A 690 7.87 -19.25 14.95
N LEU A 691 6.89 -19.46 15.82
CA LEU A 691 7.18 -20.37 16.94
C LEU A 691 7.43 -21.80 16.46
N TRP A 692 6.64 -22.17 15.42
CA TRP A 692 6.87 -23.52 14.84
C TRP A 692 8.31 -23.65 14.34
N LEU A 693 8.84 -22.62 13.66
CA LEU A 693 10.19 -22.72 13.08
C LEU A 693 11.26 -22.72 14.18
N ASN A 694 10.89 -22.18 15.39
CA ASN A 694 11.88 -22.13 16.48
C ASN A 694 11.80 -23.38 17.37
N SER A 695 10.89 -24.30 16.98
CA SER A 695 10.64 -25.43 17.90
C SER A 695 11.21 -26.72 17.32
N ALA A 696 12.32 -26.63 16.49
CA ALA A 696 12.84 -27.75 15.67
C ALA A 696 13.21 -28.94 16.55
N SER A 697 13.44 -28.80 18.00
CA SER A 697 13.83 -29.99 18.79
C SER A 697 12.91 -30.14 20.00
N ASP A 698 12.06 -29.07 20.38
CA ASP A 698 11.13 -29.15 21.54
C ASP A 698 9.85 -28.37 21.21
N PRO A 699 8.79 -29.21 20.91
CA PRO A 699 7.56 -28.56 20.44
C PRO A 699 6.73 -28.01 21.60
N GLN A 700 7.23 -28.03 22.86
CA GLN A 700 6.35 -27.72 24.01
C GLN A 700 6.00 -26.23 24.04
N GLN A 701 6.97 -25.43 23.73
CA GLN A 701 6.67 -23.98 23.71
C GLN A 701 5.59 -23.66 22.65
N PHE A 702 5.67 -24.27 21.54
CA PHE A 702 4.66 -24.08 20.47
C PHE A 702 3.29 -24.62 20.92
N ILE A 703 3.30 -25.75 21.57
CA ILE A 703 2.02 -26.38 21.97
C ILE A 703 1.37 -25.54 23.08
N ASN A 704 2.20 -25.00 24.01
CA ASN A 704 1.64 -24.18 25.09
C ASN A 704 1.06 -22.88 24.54
N ALA A 705 1.79 -22.37 23.58
CA ALA A 705 1.26 -21.13 22.96
C ALA A 705 -0.05 -21.41 22.20
N ALA A 706 -0.11 -22.58 21.56
CA ALA A 706 -1.37 -22.94 20.84
C ALA A 706 -2.53 -23.12 21.82
N ARG A 707 -2.26 -23.67 23.02
CA ARG A 707 -3.34 -23.84 24.02
C ARG A 707 -3.86 -22.48 24.49
N THR A 708 -2.89 -21.65 24.75
CA THR A 708 -3.31 -20.30 25.18
C THR A 708 -4.15 -19.61 24.10
N ARG A 709 -3.68 -19.81 22.97
CA ARG A 709 -4.42 -19.20 21.84
C ARG A 709 -5.84 -19.76 21.73
N GLU A 710 -5.98 -20.98 21.74
CA GLU A 710 -7.34 -21.57 21.65
C GLU A 710 -8.22 -21.10 22.82
N ALA A 711 -7.63 -21.00 24.02
CA ALA A 711 -8.42 -20.54 25.18
C ALA A 711 -8.91 -19.10 24.98
N VAL A 712 -8.01 -18.29 24.44
CA VAL A 712 -8.42 -16.88 24.22
C VAL A 712 -9.49 -16.82 23.12
N PHE A 713 -9.34 -17.65 22.08
CA PHE A 713 -10.32 -17.61 20.98
C PHE A 713 -11.70 -18.02 21.50
N LYS A 714 -11.79 -19.06 22.31
CA LYS A 714 -13.10 -19.55 22.81
C LYS A 714 -13.74 -18.51 23.73
N ARG A 715 -12.92 -17.70 24.31
CA ARG A 715 -13.48 -16.69 25.24
C ARG A 715 -13.92 -15.43 24.48
N VAL A 716 -13.10 -15.03 23.42
CA VAL A 716 -13.31 -13.65 22.91
C VAL A 716 -14.20 -13.71 21.67
N GLN A 717 -14.11 -14.76 20.79
CA GLN A 717 -14.78 -14.72 19.47
C GLN A 717 -16.31 -14.78 19.63
N PRO A 718 -16.87 -15.65 20.45
CA PRO A 718 -18.34 -15.66 20.59
C PRO A 718 -18.88 -14.32 21.09
N LEU A 719 -18.11 -13.63 21.92
CA LEU A 719 -18.60 -12.32 22.43
C LEU A 719 -18.55 -11.26 21.32
N ILE A 720 -17.51 -11.36 20.58
CA ILE A 720 -17.45 -10.38 19.47
C ILE A 720 -18.61 -10.62 18.49
N ASP A 721 -18.84 -11.92 18.18
CA ASP A 721 -19.92 -12.21 17.23
C ASP A 721 -21.28 -11.77 17.79
N ALA A 722 -21.46 -12.02 19.06
CA ALA A 722 -22.77 -11.64 19.66
C ALA A 722 -22.96 -10.12 19.62
N LEU A 723 -21.92 -9.41 19.93
CA LEU A 723 -22.05 -7.93 19.94
C LEU A 723 -22.24 -7.38 18.52
N GLU A 724 -21.57 -7.96 17.57
CA GLU A 724 -21.75 -7.49 16.17
C GLU A 724 -23.16 -7.81 15.66
N ARG A 725 -23.63 -9.02 16.04
CA ARG A 725 -25.01 -9.36 15.60
C ARG A 725 -26.02 -8.40 16.23
N GLN A 726 -25.81 -8.09 17.43
CA GLN A 726 -26.75 -7.15 18.07
C GLN A 726 -26.72 -5.78 17.38
N ARG A 727 -25.60 -5.46 16.87
CA ARG A 727 -25.51 -4.15 16.20
C ARG A 727 -26.23 -4.18 14.84
N VAL A 728 -26.01 -5.25 14.22
CA VAL A 728 -26.66 -5.33 12.90
C VAL A 728 -28.19 -5.35 13.08
N VAL A 729 -28.66 -6.08 14.10
CA VAL A 729 -30.13 -6.15 14.30
C VAL A 729 -30.66 -4.76 14.68
N LYS A 730 -29.94 -4.03 15.52
CA LYS A 730 -30.40 -2.68 15.91
C LYS A 730 -30.42 -1.74 14.69
N ARG A 731 -29.44 -1.95 13.87
CA ARG A 731 -29.42 -1.12 12.66
C ARG A 731 -30.58 -1.48 11.71
N GLN A 732 -30.79 -2.71 11.59
CA GLN A 732 -31.89 -3.11 10.68
C GLN A 732 -33.24 -2.63 11.25
N GLN A 733 -33.42 -2.72 12.59
CA GLN A 733 -34.68 -2.24 13.20
C GLN A 733 -34.84 -0.73 12.98
N ALA A 734 -33.76 0.00 13.02
CA ALA A 734 -33.83 1.46 12.79
C ALA A 734 -34.18 1.78 11.33
N LEU A 735 -33.56 1.01 10.45
CA LEU A 735 -33.88 1.26 9.03
C LEU A 735 -35.34 0.90 8.73
N HIS A 736 -35.79 -0.17 9.38
CA HIS A 736 -37.21 -0.53 9.19
C HIS A 736 -38.12 0.61 9.67
N GLN A 737 -37.83 1.28 10.79
CA GLN A 737 -38.62 2.42 11.27
C GLN A 737 -38.54 3.59 10.28
N GLY A 738 -37.38 3.79 9.62
CA GLY A 738 -37.25 4.84 8.57
C GLY A 738 -38.15 4.56 7.37
N ALA A 739 -38.16 3.30 6.98
CA ALA A 739 -39.02 2.96 5.82
C ALA A 739 -40.50 3.21 6.16
N LEU A 740 -40.95 2.84 7.40
CA LEU A 740 -42.35 3.08 7.79
C LEU A 740 -42.63 4.59 7.89
N ALA A 741 -41.61 5.33 8.27
CA ALA A 741 -41.81 6.79 8.37
C ALA A 741 -42.06 7.40 6.99
N LEU A 742 -41.40 6.91 5.98
CA LEU A 742 -41.60 7.45 4.61
C LEU A 742 -43.00 7.10 4.09
N ARG A 743 -43.44 5.93 4.44
CA ARG A 743 -44.80 5.55 4.01
C ARG A 743 -45.85 6.46 4.66
N TYR A 744 -45.68 6.72 5.98
CA TYR A 744 -46.68 7.54 6.68
C TYR A 744 -46.55 9.02 6.26
N LYS A 745 -45.35 9.38 5.94
CA LYS A 745 -45.17 10.75 5.40
C LYS A 745 -45.86 10.88 4.04
N GLY A 746 -45.76 9.95 3.17
CA GLY A 746 -46.49 9.93 1.89
C GLY A 746 -48.01 10.00 2.08
N MET A 747 -48.51 9.20 3.04
CA MET A 747 -49.96 9.22 3.31
C MET A 747 -50.41 10.58 3.85
N ALA A 748 -49.51 11.14 4.69
CA ALA A 748 -49.83 12.50 5.19
C ALA A 748 -49.87 13.50 4.04
N GLY A 749 -48.93 13.46 3.09
CA GLY A 749 -48.91 14.33 1.89
C GLY A 749 -50.17 14.18 1.04
N LEU A 750 -50.66 12.92 0.92
CA LEU A 750 -51.86 12.68 0.07
C LEU A 750 -53.11 13.24 0.76
N ARG A 751 -53.19 13.15 2.03
CA ARG A 751 -54.36 13.67 2.76
C ARG A 751 -54.34 15.20 2.78
N GLU A 752 -53.17 15.74 2.83
CA GLU A 752 -53.09 17.22 2.77
C GLU A 752 -53.42 17.74 1.38
N LEU A 753 -53.02 17.04 0.41
CA LEU A 753 -53.30 17.49 -0.98
C LEU A 753 -54.78 17.26 -1.34
N SER A 754 -55.36 16.27 -0.77
CA SER A 754 -56.77 15.93 -1.12
C SER A 754 -57.74 16.71 -0.21
N GLY A 755 -57.18 17.54 0.69
CA GLY A 755 -58.01 18.41 1.55
C GLY A 755 -58.84 17.61 2.55
N THR A 756 -58.57 16.33 2.77
CA THR A 756 -59.40 15.48 3.67
C THR A 756 -58.80 15.51 5.07
N THR A 757 -58.20 16.58 5.53
CA THR A 757 -57.65 16.63 6.90
C THR A 757 -58.79 16.91 7.89
N ASP A 758 -58.79 16.32 9.12
CA ASP A 758 -59.89 16.32 10.12
C ASP A 758 -59.84 17.61 10.96
N GLY A 759 -58.95 18.68 10.49
CA GLY A 759 -58.98 20.02 11.12
C GLY A 759 -58.34 20.01 12.51
N HIS A 760 -57.75 18.80 13.07
CA HIS A 760 -57.05 18.74 14.37
C HIS A 760 -55.54 18.75 14.15
N LEU A 761 -54.84 19.33 15.17
CA LEU A 761 -53.36 19.29 15.16
C LEU A 761 -52.87 18.14 16.06
N TYR A 762 -51.93 17.39 15.45
CA TYR A 762 -51.41 16.21 16.18
C TYR A 762 -49.96 16.51 16.62
N ARG A 763 -49.78 16.20 17.94
CA ARG A 763 -48.44 16.50 18.52
C ARG A 763 -47.37 15.57 17.92
N ALA A 764 -46.21 16.21 17.50
CA ALA A 764 -45.05 15.49 16.92
C ALA A 764 -43.76 16.07 17.53
N PRO A 765 -42.65 15.32 17.42
CA PRO A 765 -41.37 15.70 18.02
C PRO A 765 -40.91 17.10 17.55
N SER A 766 -41.26 17.63 16.34
CA SER A 766 -40.78 18.94 15.87
C SER A 766 -41.93 19.96 15.90
N GLY A 767 -43.05 19.58 16.66
CA GLY A 767 -44.17 20.53 16.75
C GLY A 767 -45.51 19.85 16.42
N TYR A 768 -46.40 20.53 15.74
CA TYR A 768 -47.74 19.95 15.50
C TYR A 768 -47.91 19.67 14.00
N GLN A 769 -48.54 18.55 13.70
CA GLN A 769 -48.82 18.18 12.29
C GLN A 769 -50.34 18.16 12.07
N THR A 770 -50.68 18.48 10.87
CA THR A 770 -52.12 18.66 10.52
C THR A 770 -52.77 17.30 10.26
N THR A 771 -51.85 16.19 10.20
CA THR A 771 -52.43 14.83 10.08
C THR A 771 -51.77 13.90 11.09
N TRP A 772 -52.52 12.87 11.62
CA TRP A 772 -51.94 11.86 12.54
C TRP A 772 -50.81 11.10 11.85
N GLU A 773 -50.94 10.86 10.56
CA GLU A 773 -49.90 10.10 9.82
C GLU A 773 -48.59 10.89 9.74
N GLY A 774 -48.77 12.24 9.60
CA GLY A 774 -47.57 13.12 9.63
C GLY A 774 -46.90 13.12 11.00
N ALA A 775 -47.73 13.12 12.09
CA ALA A 775 -47.15 13.06 13.45
C ALA A 775 -46.51 11.69 13.72
N LYS A 776 -47.08 10.58 13.27
CA LYS A 776 -46.50 9.23 13.38
C LYS A 776 -45.22 9.11 12.54
N ALA A 777 -45.18 9.71 11.34
CA ALA A 777 -43.97 9.66 10.49
C ALA A 777 -42.79 10.33 11.20
N GLU A 778 -43.05 11.42 11.85
CA GLU A 778 -41.95 12.14 12.54
C GLU A 778 -41.47 11.34 13.77
N ARG A 779 -42.34 10.68 14.49
CA ARG A 779 -41.92 9.83 15.65
C ARG A 779 -41.09 8.64 15.17
N LEU A 780 -41.55 8.12 14.10
CA LEU A 780 -40.81 6.96 13.58
C LEU A 780 -39.45 7.39 13.03
N MET A 781 -39.38 8.57 12.48
CA MET A 781 -38.07 9.08 12.00
C MET A 781 -37.17 9.40 13.19
N ALA A 782 -37.70 9.94 14.24
CA ALA A 782 -36.94 10.14 15.49
C ALA A 782 -36.46 8.82 16.08
N ASN A 783 -37.31 7.77 16.06
CA ASN A 783 -36.89 6.43 16.53
C ASN A 783 -35.79 5.84 15.63
N MET A 784 -35.92 6.16 14.29
CA MET A 784 -34.84 5.67 13.40
C MET A 784 -33.51 6.32 13.78
N SER A 785 -33.56 7.62 13.89
CA SER A 785 -32.31 8.34 14.23
C SER A 785 -31.74 7.85 15.57
N ALA A 786 -32.53 7.70 16.57
CA ALA A 786 -32.09 7.18 17.88
C ALA A 786 -31.57 5.74 17.77
N GLY A 787 -32.29 4.89 17.01
CA GLY A 787 -31.87 3.48 16.82
C GLY A 787 -30.53 3.38 16.08
N LEU A 788 -30.25 4.31 15.09
CA LEU A 788 -28.96 4.28 14.37
C LEU A 788 -27.84 4.77 15.29
N ALA A 789 -28.18 5.74 16.14
CA ALA A 789 -27.20 6.22 17.13
C ALA A 789 -26.89 5.12 18.17
N ASP A 790 -27.86 4.40 18.55
CA ASP A 790 -27.68 3.32 19.53
C ASP A 790 -26.86 2.15 18.91
N SER A 791 -27.01 1.89 17.64
CA SER A 791 -26.25 0.80 16.98
C SER A 791 -24.77 1.16 16.88
N THR A 792 -24.48 2.42 17.18
CA THR A 792 -23.06 2.81 17.12
C THR A 792 -22.60 3.30 18.50
N ARG A 793 -23.26 2.80 19.53
CA ARG A 793 -22.87 3.28 20.88
C ARG A 793 -21.40 3.01 21.16
N GLY A 794 -20.67 3.97 21.62
CA GLY A 794 -19.21 4.02 21.90
C GLY A 794 -18.78 2.89 22.83
N GLU A 795 -19.61 2.44 23.75
CA GLU A 795 -19.19 1.43 24.76
C GLU A 795 -19.07 0.04 24.12
N GLU A 796 -20.09 -0.38 23.27
CA GLU A 796 -20.02 -1.70 22.60
C GLU A 796 -18.88 -1.75 21.58
N ILE A 797 -18.65 -0.64 20.95
CA ILE A 797 -17.53 -0.58 19.98
C ILE A 797 -16.19 -0.66 20.73
N VAL A 798 -16.18 -0.03 21.91
CA VAL A 798 -14.93 -0.09 22.71
C VAL A 798 -14.73 -1.52 23.23
N ARG A 799 -15.81 -2.07 23.62
CA ARG A 799 -15.68 -3.46 24.10
C ARG A 799 -15.23 -4.40 22.98
N ILE A 800 -15.86 -4.28 21.79
CA ILE A 800 -15.42 -5.12 20.65
C ILE A 800 -13.93 -4.87 20.37
N SER A 801 -13.58 -3.64 20.45
CA SER A 801 -12.17 -3.31 20.19
C SER A 801 -11.25 -3.94 21.25
N GLN A 802 -11.63 -3.90 22.51
CA GLN A 802 -10.82 -4.54 23.58
C GLN A 802 -10.68 -6.04 23.35
N LEU A 803 -11.84 -6.66 23.03
CA LEU A 803 -11.79 -8.11 22.79
C LEU A 803 -10.92 -8.43 21.57
N LYS A 804 -10.94 -7.58 20.53
CA LYS A 804 -10.09 -7.82 19.35
C LYS A 804 -8.61 -7.63 19.70
N THR A 805 -8.34 -6.74 20.61
CA THR A 805 -6.95 -6.53 21.03
C THR A 805 -6.45 -7.78 21.80
N GLU A 806 -7.34 -8.27 22.64
CA GLU A 806 -6.96 -9.51 23.35
C GLU A 806 -6.65 -10.65 22.38
N TRP A 807 -7.45 -10.85 21.30
CA TRP A 807 -7.15 -11.87 20.29
C TRP A 807 -5.87 -11.55 19.52
N ALA A 808 -5.59 -10.31 19.28
CA ALA A 808 -4.38 -9.89 18.46
C ALA A 808 -3.12 -10.23 19.24
N MET A 809 -3.19 -10.28 20.56
CA MET A 809 -1.96 -10.52 21.33
C MET A 809 -1.48 -11.94 21.14
N VAL A 810 -2.43 -12.78 20.75
CA VAL A 810 -1.98 -14.18 20.58
C VAL A 810 -1.92 -14.52 19.09
N GLU A 811 -2.08 -13.54 18.10
CA GLU A 811 -1.95 -13.75 16.64
C GLU A 811 -0.65 -13.13 16.11
#